data_AF-A0A956R3M4-F1
#
_entry.id   AF-A0A956R3M4-F1
#
_cell.length_a   1.000
_cell.length_b   1.000
_cell.length_c   1.000
_cell.angle_alpha   90.00
_cell.angle_beta   90.00
_cell.angle_gamma   90.00
#
_symmetry.space_group_name_H-M   'P 1'
#
loop_
_entity.id
_entity.type
_entity.pdbx_description
1 polymer ?
#
loop_
_entity_poly.entity_id
_entity_poly.type
_entity_poly.pdbx_seq_one_letter_code
_entity_poly.pdbx_strand_id
1 'polypeptide(L)'
;MSASGRASRTLEVPAVLIGIGRFGAAVAGRLRRERDQVLALDGLDPAGDDGLGVVTREHLEASAKGDGEDQATLADEVLQRVRRALAHTRMVSVRDATASEHQSRLSVLVFADLGEPAVREHLWPALERIQDKLLTELGPIFEAYRTGRTRNAVILPLLTMPHPPATADGPAIITAVRALVDAVAKTPPRRRAISQLYLIEDVAEFSVLSQDELGQCVRNFATLLLYADLGSETGADLVERLLHGSQPDEPLATFVCSVAELPRARLAAYGRDRVALEVLDAIREAPRLDATFSEADALEQIEAKAFDQQGDGAEKDVRAVLERYAPRFDSEPPPRWYERSELVPERYGPDHGDASMLGPAPPPTVPSGWLEARMRDIEATWRLLQRKRFDDVVARDRAAIERWRDDLLAKLRKRVDRELWADPSPQSLRRTEELVSKLSRAFAEQLDEAVRERDAARPAPPPDFEGLRSAHGHALDAARNRPDPPRMLLWGLLALIATVLFVPSVLWMFADAVAMKPDRWFEPGFRHYGWLTALLGGLLGIGAWLGWVLGKAHLRLQAALDAMWTALRDTVTGARGSLLEYFTTRLHLSRAIARVEALLAVCAALDADAETLLLIDKAARRARGELRDHLRELGVTLRPGGRDDISGLLGHQRSHLEGGEPGKIEETLVEPFVGPRGALEIVDSILPEGRESRVHDVLAKMADHYRARWREELPFADLPRLRRAAERHAEPIAHWDPLAGAERAMETAERLASFVRRQRRSLRGALNFSGYEDLDPTGVDRPLRRDGEAIVPRSAVALVREQASSNAEHLTLRPGVEPDRAYYVVTATGIALSAVASLQPVEHGRNAKSTDEAKDGSTTVNAF
;
A
#
# COMPACT_ATOMS: atom_id res chain seq x y z
N MET A 1 -31.45 18.04 -2.71
CA MET A 1 -31.39 18.18 -1.23
C MET A 1 -32.30 19.34 -0.85
N SER A 2 -33.40 19.10 -0.14
CA SER A 2 -34.26 20.19 0.34
C SER A 2 -33.54 20.96 1.44
N ALA A 3 -33.71 22.27 1.48
CA ALA A 3 -33.18 23.14 2.52
C ALA A 3 -33.65 22.72 3.94
N SER A 4 -34.74 21.93 4.06
CA SER A 4 -35.26 21.50 5.36
C SER A 4 -34.43 20.43 6.07
N GLY A 5 -33.59 19.66 5.35
CA GLY A 5 -32.67 18.69 5.97
C GLY A 5 -31.42 19.33 6.57
N ARG A 6 -31.03 20.52 6.06
CA ARG A 6 -29.80 21.21 6.46
C ARG A 6 -29.94 21.93 7.81
N ALA A 7 -31.14 22.42 8.14
CA ALA A 7 -31.44 23.11 9.39
C ALA A 7 -31.58 22.17 10.61
N SER A 8 -31.84 20.88 10.39
CA SER A 8 -32.15 19.91 11.46
C SER A 8 -30.93 19.40 12.23
N ARG A 9 -29.71 19.61 11.73
CA ARG A 9 -28.48 18.96 12.26
C ARG A 9 -27.35 19.92 12.64
N THR A 10 -27.46 21.19 12.25
CA THR A 10 -26.67 22.28 12.84
C THR A 10 -27.47 22.86 14.02
N LEU A 11 -26.81 23.12 15.15
CA LEU A 11 -27.49 23.65 16.33
C LEU A 11 -28.17 25.00 16.03
N GLU A 12 -29.50 25.03 16.13
CA GLU A 12 -30.30 26.26 15.99
C GLU A 12 -29.91 27.28 17.08
N VAL A 13 -29.67 26.79 18.30
CA VAL A 13 -29.19 27.58 19.43
C VAL A 13 -27.75 27.16 19.77
N PRO A 14 -26.77 28.10 19.77
CA PRO A 14 -25.41 27.78 20.19
C PRO A 14 -25.38 27.19 21.61
N ALA A 15 -24.49 26.22 21.81
CA ALA A 15 -24.35 25.56 23.08
C ALA A 15 -22.89 25.36 23.47
N VAL A 16 -22.60 25.36 24.77
CA VAL A 16 -21.28 25.00 25.30
C VAL A 16 -21.44 23.86 26.30
N LEU A 17 -20.73 22.76 26.05
CA LEU A 17 -20.64 21.61 26.94
C LEU A 17 -19.44 21.80 27.87
N ILE A 18 -19.68 21.68 29.17
CA ILE A 18 -18.66 21.77 30.21
C ILE A 18 -18.62 20.43 30.94
N GLY A 19 -17.57 19.65 30.74
CA GLY A 19 -17.35 18.40 31.47
C GLY A 19 -16.43 18.62 32.66
N ILE A 20 -16.94 18.45 33.88
CA ILE A 20 -16.18 18.58 35.14
C ILE A 20 -16.02 17.19 35.77
N GLY A 21 -14.79 16.86 36.16
CA GLY A 21 -14.45 15.53 36.68
C GLY A 21 -14.32 14.49 35.56
N ARG A 22 -14.04 13.25 35.94
CA ARG A 22 -13.85 12.15 34.97
C ARG A 22 -15.18 11.83 34.27
N PHE A 23 -16.26 11.72 35.03
CA PHE A 23 -17.59 11.44 34.49
C PHE A 23 -18.05 12.53 33.51
N GLY A 24 -17.98 13.80 33.92
CA GLY A 24 -18.42 14.93 33.11
C GLY A 24 -17.62 15.07 31.81
N ALA A 25 -16.30 14.89 31.87
CA ALA A 25 -15.44 14.92 30.68
C ALA A 25 -15.77 13.79 29.70
N ALA A 26 -16.04 12.58 30.20
CA ALA A 26 -16.41 11.43 29.38
C ALA A 26 -17.74 11.67 28.62
N VAL A 27 -18.76 12.19 29.29
CA VAL A 27 -20.07 12.50 28.68
C VAL A 27 -19.95 13.61 27.64
N ALA A 28 -19.29 14.72 27.97
CA ALA A 28 -19.09 15.83 27.03
C ALA A 28 -18.28 15.42 25.80
N GLY A 29 -17.20 14.64 26.00
CA GLY A 29 -16.38 14.10 24.91
C GLY A 29 -17.14 13.09 24.04
N ARG A 30 -18.03 12.29 24.62
CA ARG A 30 -18.91 11.38 23.86
C ARG A 30 -19.88 12.15 22.98
N LEU A 31 -20.60 13.14 23.53
CA LEU A 31 -21.53 13.99 22.77
C LEU A 31 -20.85 14.68 21.59
N ARG A 32 -19.63 15.18 21.80
CA ARG A 32 -18.84 15.80 20.73
C ARG A 32 -18.50 14.81 19.60
N ARG A 33 -18.01 13.62 19.96
CA ARG A 33 -17.64 12.58 18.98
C ARG A 33 -18.84 12.12 18.15
N GLU A 34 -19.98 11.88 18.80
CA GLU A 34 -21.21 11.47 18.11
C GLU A 34 -21.66 12.55 17.10
N ARG A 35 -21.60 13.83 17.49
CA ARG A 35 -21.89 14.94 16.58
C ARG A 35 -20.91 15.02 15.40
N ASP A 36 -19.62 14.96 15.67
CA ASP A 36 -18.59 15.05 14.63
C ASP A 36 -18.73 13.92 13.61
N GLN A 37 -19.11 12.72 14.06
CA GLN A 37 -19.43 11.58 13.18
C GLN A 37 -20.65 11.86 12.30
N VAL A 38 -21.73 12.40 12.86
CA VAL A 38 -22.94 12.73 12.09
C VAL A 38 -22.66 13.78 11.01
N LEU A 39 -21.91 14.84 11.33
CA LEU A 39 -21.54 15.86 10.34
C LEU A 39 -20.67 15.29 9.22
N ALA A 40 -19.70 14.44 9.56
CA ALA A 40 -18.84 13.82 8.57
C ALA A 40 -19.61 12.94 7.57
N LEU A 41 -20.66 12.24 8.02
CA LEU A 41 -21.55 11.46 7.14
C LEU A 41 -22.30 12.33 6.14
N ASP A 42 -22.70 13.53 6.57
CA ASP A 42 -23.41 14.49 5.73
C ASP A 42 -22.46 15.28 4.81
N GLY A 43 -21.16 14.94 4.81
CA GLY A 43 -20.13 15.64 4.04
C GLY A 43 -19.80 17.03 4.56
N LEU A 44 -20.15 17.33 5.81
CA LEU A 44 -19.84 18.58 6.49
C LEU A 44 -18.52 18.44 7.26
N ASP A 45 -17.72 19.50 7.26
CA ASP A 45 -16.47 19.54 8.03
C ASP A 45 -16.77 19.62 9.54
N PRO A 46 -16.40 18.62 10.36
CA PRO A 46 -16.58 18.66 11.81
C PRO A 46 -15.77 19.78 12.47
N ALA A 47 -14.67 20.21 11.84
CA ALA A 47 -13.83 21.31 12.30
C ALA A 47 -14.44 22.69 12.04
N GLY A 48 -15.52 22.77 11.25
CA GLY A 48 -16.29 23.99 11.06
C GLY A 48 -16.96 24.48 12.35
N ASP A 49 -17.10 25.81 12.49
CA ASP A 49 -17.76 26.44 13.64
C ASP A 49 -19.29 26.32 13.53
N ASP A 50 -19.81 25.21 14.04
CA ASP A 50 -21.22 24.88 14.07
C ASP A 50 -21.95 25.43 15.32
N GLY A 51 -21.20 26.05 16.25
CA GLY A 51 -21.72 26.60 17.50
C GLY A 51 -21.80 25.65 18.68
N LEU A 52 -21.21 24.45 18.62
CA LEU A 52 -20.99 23.61 19.79
C LEU A 52 -19.59 23.79 20.36
N GLY A 53 -19.49 24.54 21.46
CA GLY A 53 -18.28 24.61 22.27
C GLY A 53 -18.17 23.41 23.20
N VAL A 54 -16.95 22.94 23.44
CA VAL A 54 -16.68 21.89 24.45
C VAL A 54 -15.47 22.31 25.27
N VAL A 55 -15.62 22.24 26.59
CA VAL A 55 -14.58 22.49 27.60
C VAL A 55 -14.62 21.32 28.58
N THR A 56 -13.50 20.66 28.80
CA THR A 56 -13.44 19.50 29.71
C THR A 56 -12.29 19.65 30.68
N ARG A 57 -12.52 19.32 31.95
CA ARG A 57 -11.53 19.29 33.04
C ARG A 57 -11.72 18.00 33.84
N GLU A 58 -10.87 17.02 33.56
CA GLU A 58 -10.90 15.71 34.23
C GLU A 58 -10.48 15.79 35.71
N HIS A 59 -9.60 16.74 36.04
CA HIS A 59 -9.11 16.99 37.39
C HIS A 59 -9.29 18.48 37.71
N LEU A 60 -10.11 18.77 38.73
CA LEU A 60 -10.07 20.05 39.42
C LEU A 60 -9.12 19.89 40.59
N GLU A 61 -7.90 20.41 40.43
CA GLU A 61 -6.92 20.43 41.50
C GLU A 61 -7.17 21.66 42.39
N ALA A 62 -6.95 21.49 43.70
CA ALA A 62 -6.67 22.63 44.55
C ALA A 62 -5.26 23.12 44.18
N SER A 63 -5.18 24.15 43.33
CA SER A 63 -3.87 24.71 42.94
C SER A 63 -3.00 24.95 44.18
N ALA A 64 -1.78 24.42 44.17
CA ALA A 64 -0.80 24.60 45.25
C ALA A 64 -0.35 26.07 45.41
N LYS A 65 -0.79 26.96 44.51
CA LYS A 65 -0.70 28.42 44.61
C LYS A 65 -2.11 28.94 44.82
N GLY A 66 -2.32 29.69 45.91
CA GLY A 66 -3.64 29.96 46.50
C GLY A 66 -4.77 30.47 45.58
N ASP A 67 -5.99 30.23 46.06
CA ASP A 67 -7.28 30.79 45.65
C ASP A 67 -7.58 30.83 44.14
N GLY A 68 -7.79 29.65 43.54
CA GLY A 68 -8.79 29.52 42.47
C GLY A 68 -8.35 29.87 41.03
N GLU A 69 -7.06 29.91 40.76
CA GLU A 69 -6.49 30.13 39.41
C GLU A 69 -7.04 29.15 38.36
N ASP A 70 -7.23 27.88 38.70
CA ASP A 70 -7.78 26.86 37.79
C ASP A 70 -9.25 27.13 37.41
N GLN A 71 -10.05 27.58 38.38
CA GLN A 71 -11.46 27.92 38.15
C GLN A 71 -11.59 29.21 37.32
N ALA A 72 -10.67 30.17 37.50
CA ALA A 72 -10.60 31.37 36.67
C ALA A 72 -10.22 31.04 35.23
N THR A 73 -9.23 30.15 35.05
CA THR A 73 -8.82 29.63 33.73
C THR A 73 -9.97 28.90 33.04
N LEU A 74 -10.72 28.07 33.77
CA LEU A 74 -11.92 27.40 33.25
C LEU A 74 -12.98 28.42 32.79
N ALA A 75 -13.25 29.45 33.58
CA ALA A 75 -14.19 30.50 33.21
C ALA A 75 -13.76 31.28 31.95
N ASP A 76 -12.45 31.53 31.80
CA ASP A 76 -11.89 32.19 30.61
C ASP A 76 -11.97 31.30 29.35
N GLU A 77 -11.71 30.00 29.48
CA GLU A 77 -11.89 29.02 28.40
C GLU A 77 -13.35 28.93 27.95
N VAL A 78 -14.28 28.85 28.91
CA VAL A 78 -15.72 28.86 28.64
C VAL A 78 -16.12 30.13 27.93
N LEU A 79 -15.70 31.31 28.41
CA LEU A 79 -15.97 32.59 27.76
C LEU A 79 -15.42 32.62 26.32
N GLN A 80 -14.22 32.09 26.08
CA GLN A 80 -13.65 32.02 24.74
C GLN A 80 -14.48 31.13 23.81
N ARG A 81 -14.97 29.98 24.30
CA ARG A 81 -15.86 29.10 23.52
C ARG A 81 -17.22 29.74 23.25
N VAL A 82 -17.79 30.43 24.23
CA VAL A 82 -19.05 31.17 24.07
C VAL A 82 -18.89 32.28 23.02
N ARG A 83 -17.79 33.05 23.06
CA ARG A 83 -17.50 34.10 22.06
C ARG A 83 -17.39 33.55 20.64
N ARG A 84 -16.81 32.36 20.47
CA ARG A 84 -16.77 31.68 19.16
C ARG A 84 -18.17 31.22 18.74
N ALA A 85 -18.90 30.55 19.62
CA ALA A 85 -20.27 30.09 19.33
C ALA A 85 -21.24 31.24 18.98
N LEU A 86 -21.06 32.41 19.60
CA LEU A 86 -21.82 33.64 19.34
C LEU A 86 -21.15 34.60 18.34
N ALA A 87 -20.19 34.13 17.54
CA ALA A 87 -19.52 34.98 16.57
C ALA A 87 -20.52 35.54 15.53
N HIS A 88 -20.44 36.85 15.26
CA HIS A 88 -21.36 37.56 14.37
C HIS A 88 -21.52 36.89 13.00
N THR A 89 -20.42 36.44 12.39
CA THR A 89 -20.42 35.75 11.09
C THR A 89 -21.31 34.51 11.09
N ARG A 90 -21.32 33.76 12.19
CA ARG A 90 -22.17 32.57 12.37
C ARG A 90 -23.62 32.97 12.63
N MET A 91 -23.85 33.92 13.53
CA MET A 91 -25.22 34.35 13.85
C MET A 91 -25.95 34.87 12.61
N VAL A 92 -25.28 35.66 11.76
CA VAL A 92 -25.86 36.17 10.51
C VAL A 92 -26.11 35.04 9.51
N SER A 93 -25.17 34.09 9.35
CA SER A 93 -25.36 33.00 8.39
C SER A 93 -26.51 32.06 8.79
N VAL A 94 -26.67 31.78 10.08
CA VAL A 94 -27.80 31.02 10.62
C VAL A 94 -29.11 31.81 10.49
N ARG A 95 -29.08 33.14 10.73
CA ARG A 95 -30.23 34.02 10.50
C ARG A 95 -30.76 33.99 9.10
N ASP A 96 -29.87 34.22 8.14
CA ASP A 96 -30.24 34.30 6.75
C ASP A 96 -30.73 32.94 6.23
N ALA A 97 -30.32 31.83 6.88
CA ALA A 97 -30.78 30.48 6.59
C ALA A 97 -32.11 30.07 7.25
N THR A 98 -32.41 30.55 8.47
CA THR A 98 -33.52 30.05 9.30
C THR A 98 -34.66 31.05 9.49
N ALA A 99 -34.45 32.34 9.20
CA ALA A 99 -35.41 33.43 9.41
C ALA A 99 -36.00 33.50 10.84
N SER A 100 -35.32 32.94 11.85
CA SER A 100 -35.75 32.95 13.25
C SER A 100 -35.11 34.11 14.04
N GLU A 101 -35.76 34.61 15.08
CA GLU A 101 -35.22 35.67 15.96
C GLU A 101 -34.42 35.11 17.16
N HIS A 102 -34.39 33.79 17.35
CA HIS A 102 -33.85 33.12 18.55
C HIS A 102 -32.30 32.98 18.60
N GLN A 103 -31.56 33.66 17.72
CA GLN A 103 -30.11 33.43 17.54
C GLN A 103 -29.19 34.04 18.60
N SER A 104 -29.71 34.89 19.49
CA SER A 104 -28.97 35.40 20.65
C SER A 104 -29.03 34.47 21.86
N ARG A 105 -29.74 33.34 21.76
CA ARG A 105 -29.87 32.36 22.84
C ARG A 105 -28.59 31.53 22.99
N LEU A 106 -28.21 31.19 24.23
CA LEU A 106 -27.07 30.35 24.58
C LEU A 106 -27.46 29.35 25.67
N SER A 107 -27.15 28.08 25.44
CA SER A 107 -27.29 27.01 26.43
C SER A 107 -25.92 26.49 26.87
N VAL A 108 -25.61 26.61 28.16
CA VAL A 108 -24.39 26.04 28.74
C VAL A 108 -24.77 24.81 29.56
N LEU A 109 -24.37 23.62 29.13
CA LEU A 109 -24.66 22.36 29.82
C LEU A 109 -23.42 21.95 30.61
N VAL A 110 -23.56 21.77 31.92
CA VAL A 110 -22.46 21.38 32.81
C VAL A 110 -22.70 19.95 33.30
N PHE A 111 -21.77 19.06 33.02
CA PHE A 111 -21.82 17.65 33.42
C PHE A 111 -20.84 17.43 34.56
N ALA A 112 -21.29 16.86 35.68
CA ALA A 112 -20.43 16.55 36.80
C ALA A 112 -21.03 15.43 37.65
N ASP A 113 -20.18 14.70 38.37
CA ASP A 113 -20.58 13.67 39.32
C ASP A 113 -20.18 14.06 40.75
N LEU A 114 -21.17 14.16 41.63
CA LEU A 114 -20.96 14.45 43.05
C LEU A 114 -20.40 13.25 43.81
N GLY A 115 -20.30 12.07 43.20
CA GLY A 115 -19.49 10.97 43.72
C GLY A 115 -17.99 11.31 43.80
N GLU A 116 -17.50 12.21 42.94
CA GLU A 116 -16.09 12.61 42.91
C GLU A 116 -15.78 13.68 43.97
N PRO A 117 -14.84 13.44 44.93
CA PRO A 117 -14.56 14.38 46.01
C PRO A 117 -14.13 15.78 45.55
N ALA A 118 -13.25 15.84 44.55
CA ALA A 118 -12.75 17.11 43.99
C ALA A 118 -13.88 17.93 43.34
N VAL A 119 -14.85 17.26 42.72
CA VAL A 119 -16.03 17.91 42.13
C VAL A 119 -16.90 18.50 43.23
N ARG A 120 -17.19 17.77 44.30
CA ARG A 120 -18.01 18.28 45.43
C ARG A 120 -17.44 19.57 46.03
N GLU A 121 -16.12 19.64 46.16
CA GLU A 121 -15.44 20.78 46.78
C GLU A 121 -15.40 22.01 45.85
N HIS A 122 -15.18 21.82 44.55
CA HIS A 122 -14.85 22.91 43.62
C HIS A 122 -15.96 23.27 42.61
N LEU A 123 -17.05 22.51 42.53
CA LEU A 123 -18.13 22.73 41.56
C LEU A 123 -18.83 24.08 41.73
N TRP A 124 -19.24 24.44 42.96
CA TRP A 124 -19.92 25.71 43.18
C TRP A 124 -19.03 26.92 42.85
N PRO A 125 -17.78 27.03 43.39
CA PRO A 125 -16.90 28.14 43.03
C PRO A 125 -16.62 28.24 41.52
N ALA A 126 -16.54 27.11 40.81
CA ALA A 126 -16.39 27.10 39.36
C ALA A 126 -17.65 27.65 38.65
N LEU A 127 -18.83 27.17 39.02
CA LEU A 127 -20.11 27.62 38.45
C LEU A 127 -20.37 29.11 38.71
N GLU A 128 -20.09 29.58 39.92
CA GLU A 128 -20.22 30.98 40.32
C GLU A 128 -19.32 31.88 39.46
N ARG A 129 -18.03 31.51 39.30
CA ARG A 129 -17.10 32.27 38.45
C ARG A 129 -17.48 32.25 36.97
N ILE A 130 -17.92 31.10 36.44
CA ILE A 130 -18.39 31.01 35.06
C ILE A 130 -19.59 31.94 34.87
N GLN A 131 -20.59 31.88 35.76
CA GLN A 131 -21.75 32.75 35.72
C GLN A 131 -21.35 34.23 35.78
N ASP A 132 -20.53 34.62 36.75
CA ASP A 132 -20.13 36.02 36.95
C ASP A 132 -19.34 36.55 35.77
N LYS A 133 -18.41 35.76 35.23
CA LYS A 133 -17.63 36.13 34.04
C LYS A 133 -18.52 36.32 32.83
N LEU A 134 -19.44 35.37 32.56
CA LEU A 134 -20.36 35.44 31.42
C LEU A 134 -21.33 36.62 31.54
N LEU A 135 -21.88 36.88 32.72
CA LEU A 135 -22.79 38.01 32.94
C LEU A 135 -22.07 39.35 32.90
N THR A 136 -20.82 39.44 33.36
CA THR A 136 -20.03 40.67 33.32
C THR A 136 -19.64 41.03 31.87
N GLU A 137 -19.17 40.07 31.09
CA GLU A 137 -18.61 40.31 29.76
C GLU A 137 -19.68 40.32 28.65
N LEU A 138 -20.75 39.53 28.80
CA LEU A 138 -21.78 39.33 27.77
C LEU A 138 -23.19 39.70 28.26
N GLY A 139 -23.31 40.29 29.45
CA GLY A 139 -24.58 40.73 30.05
C GLY A 139 -25.50 41.56 29.15
N PRO A 140 -24.98 42.49 28.32
CA PRO A 140 -25.81 43.23 27.37
C PRO A 140 -26.47 42.36 26.29
N ILE A 141 -25.79 41.30 25.83
CA ILE A 141 -26.31 40.35 24.83
C ILE A 141 -27.36 39.44 25.48
N PHE A 142 -27.11 39.04 26.73
CA PHE A 142 -27.98 38.13 27.47
C PHE A 142 -29.20 38.82 28.10
N GLU A 143 -29.26 40.15 28.02
CA GLU A 143 -30.32 40.99 28.58
C GLU A 143 -30.63 40.59 30.02
N ALA A 144 -29.60 40.64 30.88
CA ALA A 144 -29.58 40.05 32.22
C ALA A 144 -30.78 40.41 33.12
N TYR A 145 -31.51 41.49 32.84
CA TYR A 145 -32.74 41.88 33.55
C TYR A 145 -33.95 40.96 33.27
N ARG A 146 -33.91 40.14 32.22
CA ARG A 146 -34.97 39.22 31.79
C ARG A 146 -34.98 37.95 32.65
N THR A 147 -36.16 37.41 32.92
CA THR A 147 -36.37 36.21 33.76
C THR A 147 -37.19 35.14 33.04
N GLY A 148 -36.97 33.88 33.42
CA GLY A 148 -37.66 32.73 32.83
C GLY A 148 -37.51 32.70 31.31
N ARG A 149 -38.64 32.51 30.61
CA ARG A 149 -38.77 32.36 29.15
C ARG A 149 -38.15 33.49 28.31
N THR A 150 -37.97 34.66 28.90
CA THR A 150 -37.43 35.84 28.19
C THR A 150 -35.90 35.92 28.20
N ARG A 151 -35.22 35.01 28.93
CA ARG A 151 -33.77 35.04 29.13
C ARG A 151 -33.02 34.41 27.94
N ASN A 152 -31.95 35.07 27.50
CA ASN A 152 -31.17 34.62 26.36
C ASN A 152 -29.96 33.72 26.74
N ALA A 153 -29.57 33.59 28.01
CA ALA A 153 -28.50 32.67 28.40
C ALA A 153 -28.86 31.87 29.65
N VAL A 154 -28.65 30.55 29.56
CA VAL A 154 -28.94 29.61 30.64
C VAL A 154 -27.75 28.69 30.88
N ILE A 155 -27.39 28.52 32.15
CA ILE A 155 -26.43 27.51 32.60
C ILE A 155 -27.23 26.39 33.28
N LEU A 156 -27.06 25.16 32.84
CA LEU A 156 -27.76 23.98 33.34
C LEU A 156 -26.77 22.93 33.84
N PRO A 157 -26.53 22.90 35.16
CA PRO A 157 -25.85 21.80 35.81
C PRO A 157 -26.72 20.54 35.75
N LEU A 158 -26.21 19.52 35.06
CA LEU A 158 -26.70 18.15 34.97
C LEU A 158 -25.78 17.30 35.86
N LEU A 159 -26.19 17.14 37.12
CA LEU A 159 -25.39 16.53 38.18
C LEU A 159 -25.86 15.12 38.45
N THR A 160 -24.93 14.18 38.46
CA THR A 160 -25.17 12.83 39.00
C THR A 160 -24.68 12.75 40.43
N MET A 161 -25.24 11.84 41.20
CA MET A 161 -24.72 11.48 42.50
C MET A 161 -25.00 10.00 42.80
N PRO A 162 -24.12 9.32 43.55
CA PRO A 162 -24.47 8.03 44.10
C PRO A 162 -25.51 8.21 45.21
N HIS A 163 -26.38 7.22 45.39
CA HIS A 163 -27.46 7.26 46.36
C HIS A 163 -26.88 7.48 47.77
N PRO A 164 -27.13 8.64 48.41
CA PRO A 164 -26.43 9.02 49.62
C PRO A 164 -26.58 8.03 50.78
N PRO A 165 -27.76 7.42 51.04
CA PRO A 165 -27.91 6.39 52.07
C PRO A 165 -27.08 5.12 51.84
N ALA A 166 -26.73 4.81 50.59
CA ALA A 166 -25.98 3.60 50.23
C ALA A 166 -24.45 3.80 50.22
N THR A 167 -23.97 5.04 50.40
CA THR A 167 -22.56 5.41 50.18
C THR A 167 -21.91 5.97 51.44
N ALA A 168 -20.66 5.61 51.73
CA ALA A 168 -19.92 6.14 52.88
C ALA A 168 -19.74 7.68 52.85
N ASP A 169 -19.64 8.25 51.65
CA ASP A 169 -19.58 9.69 51.39
C ASP A 169 -20.94 10.40 51.43
N GLY A 170 -22.03 9.68 51.74
CA GLY A 170 -23.41 10.19 51.74
C GLY A 170 -23.59 11.54 52.46
N PRO A 171 -23.10 11.72 53.70
CA PRO A 171 -23.21 12.99 54.42
C PRO A 171 -22.52 14.17 53.71
N ALA A 172 -21.38 13.91 53.05
CA ALA A 172 -20.66 14.94 52.30
C ALA A 172 -21.41 15.31 51.01
N ILE A 173 -22.00 14.32 50.32
CA ILE A 173 -22.84 14.54 49.14
C ILE A 173 -24.07 15.38 49.51
N ILE A 174 -24.79 15.00 50.58
CA ILE A 174 -25.96 15.76 51.06
C ILE A 174 -25.57 17.21 51.36
N THR A 175 -24.45 17.41 52.08
CA THR A 175 -23.96 18.75 52.42
C THR A 175 -23.65 19.58 51.17
N ALA A 176 -22.99 18.98 50.17
CA ALA A 176 -22.67 19.64 48.90
C ALA A 176 -23.94 20.01 48.11
N VAL A 177 -24.92 19.11 47.98
CA VAL A 177 -26.18 19.37 47.29
C VAL A 177 -26.96 20.49 47.97
N ARG A 178 -27.07 20.46 49.30
CA ARG A 178 -27.74 21.53 50.06
C ARG A 178 -27.05 22.88 49.88
N ALA A 179 -25.72 22.91 49.96
CA ALA A 179 -24.95 24.14 49.74
C ALA A 179 -25.15 24.69 48.32
N LEU A 180 -25.16 23.83 47.30
CA LEU A 180 -25.45 24.20 45.92
C LEU A 180 -26.86 24.79 45.77
N VAL A 181 -27.89 24.08 46.25
CA VAL A 181 -29.29 24.52 46.17
C VAL A 181 -29.49 25.85 46.90
N ASP A 182 -28.94 26.00 48.11
CA ASP A 182 -29.04 27.22 48.91
C ASP A 182 -28.35 28.41 48.23
N ALA A 183 -27.15 28.23 47.69
CA ALA A 183 -26.40 29.31 47.04
C ALA A 183 -27.13 29.80 45.77
N VAL A 184 -27.71 28.85 45.04
CA VAL A 184 -28.51 29.07 43.85
C VAL A 184 -29.85 29.75 44.18
N ALA A 185 -30.55 29.33 45.24
CA ALA A 185 -31.80 29.95 45.69
C ALA A 185 -31.60 31.37 46.28
N LYS A 186 -30.48 31.63 46.97
CA LYS A 186 -30.14 32.95 47.52
C LYS A 186 -29.86 34.00 46.44
N THR A 187 -29.50 33.57 45.23
CA THR A 187 -29.24 34.48 44.11
C THR A 187 -30.57 34.88 43.46
N PRO A 188 -30.95 36.18 43.42
CA PRO A 188 -32.23 36.60 42.86
C PRO A 188 -32.40 36.11 41.41
N PRO A 189 -33.60 35.66 40.99
CA PRO A 189 -33.82 35.12 39.64
C PRO A 189 -33.37 36.05 38.50
N ARG A 190 -33.51 37.38 38.71
CA ARG A 190 -33.07 38.44 37.79
C ARG A 190 -31.54 38.60 37.67
N ARG A 191 -30.74 37.97 38.53
CA ARG A 191 -29.26 38.07 38.51
C ARG A 191 -28.59 36.72 38.27
N ARG A 192 -29.36 35.65 38.14
CA ARG A 192 -28.89 34.26 38.21
C ARG A 192 -28.97 33.56 36.86
N ALA A 193 -27.85 33.19 36.24
CA ALA A 193 -27.83 32.49 34.95
C ALA A 193 -28.14 30.99 35.06
N ILE A 194 -27.86 30.40 36.23
CA ILE A 194 -28.19 29.02 36.54
C ILE A 194 -29.67 28.95 36.91
N SER A 195 -30.60 28.58 36.03
CA SER A 195 -32.04 28.57 36.36
C SER A 195 -32.48 27.37 37.19
N GLN A 196 -31.89 26.20 36.95
CA GLN A 196 -32.20 24.95 37.63
C GLN A 196 -30.94 24.13 37.88
N LEU A 197 -30.98 23.28 38.89
CA LEU A 197 -30.00 22.23 39.18
C LEU A 197 -30.66 20.89 38.92
N TYR A 198 -30.25 20.20 37.86
CA TYR A 198 -30.71 18.86 37.60
C TYR A 198 -29.88 17.85 38.37
N LEU A 199 -30.54 17.02 39.16
CA LEU A 199 -29.93 16.00 39.99
C LEU A 199 -30.51 14.61 39.64
N ILE A 200 -29.62 13.65 39.47
CA ILE A 200 -29.94 12.25 39.20
C ILE A 200 -29.17 11.36 40.18
N GLU A 201 -29.89 10.44 40.82
CA GLU A 201 -29.28 9.36 41.58
C GLU A 201 -28.96 8.15 40.70
N ASP A 202 -27.94 7.39 41.09
CA ASP A 202 -27.64 6.06 40.55
C ASP A 202 -28.70 5.00 40.89
N VAL A 203 -29.77 5.36 41.61
CA VAL A 203 -30.88 4.46 41.93
C VAL A 203 -32.16 4.96 41.28
N ALA A 204 -32.79 4.07 40.51
CA ALA A 204 -34.18 4.17 40.06
C ALA A 204 -35.09 3.30 40.95
N GLU A 205 -36.41 3.47 40.87
CA GLU A 205 -37.39 2.77 41.73
C GLU A 205 -37.24 1.23 41.72
N PHE A 206 -36.74 0.65 40.61
CA PHE A 206 -36.63 -0.80 40.42
C PHE A 206 -35.20 -1.30 40.13
N SER A 207 -34.20 -0.42 40.05
CA SER A 207 -32.83 -0.82 39.65
C SER A 207 -31.77 0.19 40.09
N VAL A 208 -30.57 -0.30 40.38
CA VAL A 208 -29.37 0.54 40.49
C VAL A 208 -28.75 0.66 39.10
N LEU A 209 -28.60 1.89 38.62
CA LEU A 209 -27.97 2.22 37.35
C LEU A 209 -26.45 2.15 37.51
N SER A 210 -25.80 1.48 36.55
CA SER A 210 -24.35 1.56 36.40
C SER A 210 -23.91 2.99 36.01
N GLN A 211 -22.63 3.30 36.20
CA GLN A 211 -22.06 4.59 35.79
C GLN A 211 -22.23 4.84 34.28
N ASP A 212 -22.18 3.78 33.46
CA ASP A 212 -22.39 3.87 32.01
C ASP A 212 -23.86 4.17 31.66
N GLU A 213 -24.82 3.55 32.34
CA GLU A 213 -26.25 3.84 32.18
C GLU A 213 -26.60 5.26 32.66
N LEU A 214 -26.01 5.73 33.76
CA LEU A 214 -26.13 7.12 34.20
C LEU A 214 -25.58 8.09 33.16
N GLY A 215 -24.37 7.83 32.65
CA GLY A 215 -23.77 8.59 31.57
C GLY A 215 -24.64 8.61 30.32
N GLN A 216 -25.26 7.48 29.99
CA GLN A 216 -26.20 7.35 28.88
C GLN A 216 -27.48 8.17 29.09
N CYS A 217 -28.07 8.14 30.28
CA CYS A 217 -29.25 8.92 30.64
C CYS A 217 -28.98 10.42 30.47
N VAL A 218 -27.86 10.89 31.04
CA VAL A 218 -27.42 12.30 30.94
C VAL A 218 -27.13 12.68 29.49
N ARG A 219 -26.44 11.82 28.73
CA ARG A 219 -26.17 12.01 27.29
C ARG A 219 -27.44 12.09 26.47
N ASN A 220 -28.43 11.22 26.72
CA ASN A 220 -29.71 11.22 26.02
C ASN A 220 -30.48 12.51 26.28
N PHE A 221 -30.57 12.94 27.54
CA PHE A 221 -31.24 14.18 27.90
C PHE A 221 -30.53 15.42 27.36
N ALA A 222 -29.19 15.46 27.42
CA ALA A 222 -28.42 16.54 26.83
C ALA A 222 -28.59 16.61 25.31
N THR A 223 -28.61 15.46 24.62
CA THR A 223 -28.91 15.42 23.18
C THR A 223 -30.30 16.00 22.93
N LEU A 224 -31.30 15.59 23.70
CA LEU A 224 -32.65 16.13 23.60
C LEU A 224 -32.65 17.66 23.76
N LEU A 225 -31.95 18.22 24.75
CA LEU A 225 -31.88 19.67 24.95
C LEU A 225 -31.17 20.41 23.81
N LEU A 226 -30.21 19.77 23.14
CA LEU A 226 -29.44 20.35 22.03
C LEU A 226 -30.22 20.35 20.70
N TYR A 227 -31.03 19.33 20.45
CA TYR A 227 -31.69 19.10 19.15
C TYR A 227 -33.22 19.06 19.20
N ALA A 228 -33.84 19.29 20.36
CA ALA A 228 -35.28 19.50 20.45
C ALA A 228 -35.68 20.76 19.66
N ASP A 229 -36.82 20.67 18.98
CA ASP A 229 -37.38 21.71 18.12
C ASP A 229 -37.66 23.00 18.89
N LEU A 230 -36.76 23.99 18.81
CA LEU A 230 -36.98 25.31 19.42
C LEU A 230 -37.85 26.22 18.54
N GLY A 231 -38.08 25.84 17.28
CA GLY A 231 -38.78 26.65 16.28
C GLY A 231 -40.31 26.46 16.25
N SER A 232 -40.86 25.35 16.74
CA SER A 232 -42.32 25.17 16.83
C SER A 232 -42.87 25.67 18.17
N GLU A 233 -44.05 26.30 18.17
CA GLU A 233 -44.71 26.79 19.39
C GLU A 233 -44.85 25.69 20.46
N THR A 234 -45.08 24.45 20.04
CA THR A 234 -45.22 23.29 20.94
C THR A 234 -43.90 22.71 21.45
N GLY A 235 -42.80 22.86 20.70
CA GLY A 235 -41.46 22.45 21.12
C GLY A 235 -40.79 23.48 22.03
N ALA A 236 -40.95 24.77 21.71
CA ALA A 236 -40.49 25.89 22.52
C ALA A 236 -41.03 25.82 23.96
N ASP A 237 -42.32 25.52 24.14
CA ASP A 237 -42.95 25.40 25.47
C ASP A 237 -42.36 24.27 26.34
N LEU A 238 -41.94 23.15 25.73
CA LEU A 238 -41.32 22.05 26.47
C LEU A 238 -39.89 22.42 26.86
N VAL A 239 -39.09 22.85 25.89
CA VAL A 239 -37.69 23.18 26.15
C VAL A 239 -37.60 24.35 27.12
N GLU A 240 -38.43 25.39 26.99
CA GLU A 240 -38.49 26.48 27.97
C GLU A 240 -38.80 25.99 29.39
N ARG A 241 -39.70 25.00 29.53
CA ARG A 241 -39.99 24.39 30.84
C ARG A 241 -38.78 23.63 31.38
N LEU A 242 -38.10 22.85 30.54
CA LEU A 242 -36.89 22.12 30.92
C LEU A 242 -35.74 23.07 31.27
N LEU A 243 -35.57 24.17 30.55
CA LEU A 243 -34.49 25.11 30.81
C LEU A 243 -34.78 25.98 32.05
N HIS A 244 -36.00 26.50 32.21
CA HIS A 244 -36.27 27.55 33.22
C HIS A 244 -37.06 27.11 34.46
N GLY A 245 -37.86 26.05 34.35
CA GLY A 245 -38.58 25.46 35.47
C GLY A 245 -39.87 26.21 35.79
N SER A 246 -40.69 25.60 36.64
CA SER A 246 -41.98 26.14 37.08
C SER A 246 -41.88 27.06 38.31
N GLN A 247 -40.88 26.83 39.18
CA GLN A 247 -40.70 27.57 40.42
C GLN A 247 -39.28 28.13 40.53
N PRO A 248 -39.10 29.46 40.64
CA PRO A 248 -37.77 30.07 40.66
C PRO A 248 -37.04 29.95 42.01
N ASP A 249 -37.79 29.88 43.11
CA ASP A 249 -37.24 29.81 44.47
C ASP A 249 -36.86 28.38 44.89
N GLU A 250 -37.34 27.38 44.14
CA GLU A 250 -37.03 25.96 44.32
C GLU A 250 -36.25 25.44 43.09
N PRO A 251 -34.93 25.63 43.04
CA PRO A 251 -34.17 25.42 41.81
C PRO A 251 -33.89 23.96 41.46
N LEU A 252 -34.28 23.00 42.31
CA LEU A 252 -33.98 21.60 42.11
C LEU A 252 -34.91 20.97 41.06
N ALA A 253 -34.33 20.13 40.22
CA ALA A 253 -35.03 19.37 39.18
C ALA A 253 -34.42 17.98 39.04
N THR A 254 -35.17 17.05 38.45
CA THR A 254 -34.67 15.72 38.10
C THR A 254 -35.20 15.28 36.75
N PHE A 255 -34.48 14.37 36.10
CA PHE A 255 -34.87 13.81 34.82
C PHE A 255 -34.47 12.35 34.69
N VAL A 256 -35.21 11.62 33.86
CA VAL A 256 -34.82 10.32 33.32
C VAL A 256 -35.16 10.29 31.85
N CYS A 257 -34.22 9.87 31.01
CA CYS A 257 -34.35 9.89 29.56
C CYS A 257 -33.86 8.59 28.93
N SER A 258 -34.78 7.84 28.32
CA SER A 258 -34.44 6.76 27.40
C SER A 258 -34.60 7.21 25.95
N VAL A 259 -33.87 6.52 25.07
CA VAL A 259 -33.90 6.78 23.63
C VAL A 259 -34.11 5.48 22.87
N ALA A 260 -34.94 5.51 21.83
CA ALA A 260 -34.86 4.57 20.74
C ALA A 260 -34.02 5.21 19.63
N GLU A 261 -32.90 4.61 19.22
CA GLU A 261 -31.97 5.22 18.24
C GLU A 261 -31.65 4.29 17.05
N LEU A 262 -31.53 4.90 15.86
CA LEU A 262 -30.98 4.27 14.66
C LEU A 262 -29.53 4.77 14.50
N PRO A 263 -28.50 3.94 14.78
CA PRO A 263 -27.12 4.40 14.83
C PRO A 263 -26.51 4.58 13.42
N ARG A 264 -26.87 5.66 12.72
CA ARG A 264 -26.47 5.93 11.32
C ARG A 264 -24.96 5.87 11.07
N ALA A 265 -24.16 6.43 11.97
CA ALA A 265 -22.70 6.40 11.84
C ALA A 265 -22.13 4.98 11.84
N ARG A 266 -22.64 4.13 12.75
CA ARG A 266 -22.25 2.73 12.85
C ARG A 266 -22.74 1.93 11.64
N LEU A 267 -23.97 2.20 11.18
CA LEU A 267 -24.52 1.58 9.97
C LEU A 267 -23.71 1.94 8.71
N ALA A 268 -23.33 3.20 8.54
CA ALA A 268 -22.47 3.63 7.43
C ALA A 268 -21.06 2.99 7.51
N ALA A 269 -20.49 2.86 8.71
CA ALA A 269 -19.24 2.12 8.91
C ALA A 269 -19.39 0.63 8.54
N TYR A 270 -20.47 -0.01 9.00
CA TYR A 270 -20.82 -1.39 8.64
C TYR A 270 -20.92 -1.58 7.13
N GLY A 271 -21.70 -0.74 6.43
CA GLY A 271 -21.89 -0.87 4.98
C GLY A 271 -20.58 -0.71 4.20
N ARG A 272 -19.74 0.27 4.57
CA ARG A 272 -18.43 0.49 3.93
C ARG A 272 -17.50 -0.70 4.11
N ASP A 273 -17.38 -1.17 5.34
CA ASP A 273 -16.48 -2.26 5.66
C ASP A 273 -17.00 -3.58 5.11
N ARG A 274 -18.32 -3.76 5.00
CA ARG A 274 -18.94 -4.93 4.39
C ARG A 274 -18.66 -5.01 2.88
N VAL A 275 -18.82 -3.91 2.15
CA VAL A 275 -18.48 -3.84 0.71
C VAL A 275 -16.98 -4.03 0.51
N ALA A 276 -16.13 -3.40 1.32
CA ALA A 276 -14.69 -3.63 1.27
C ALA A 276 -14.34 -5.11 1.52
N LEU A 277 -15.02 -5.76 2.47
CA LEU A 277 -14.88 -7.20 2.73
C LEU A 277 -15.33 -8.05 1.55
N GLU A 278 -16.42 -7.71 0.85
CA GLU A 278 -16.87 -8.42 -0.36
C GLU A 278 -15.78 -8.45 -1.45
N VAL A 279 -15.06 -7.34 -1.64
CA VAL A 279 -13.96 -7.21 -2.60
C VAL A 279 -12.79 -8.11 -2.19
N LEU A 280 -12.35 -8.02 -0.94
CA LEU A 280 -11.24 -8.83 -0.43
C LEU A 280 -11.58 -10.33 -0.41
N ASP A 281 -12.83 -10.67 -0.12
CA ASP A 281 -13.34 -12.04 -0.20
C ASP A 281 -13.34 -12.54 -1.65
N ALA A 282 -13.79 -11.72 -2.62
CA ALA A 282 -13.77 -12.07 -4.03
C ALA A 282 -12.34 -12.30 -4.57
N ILE A 283 -11.37 -11.45 -4.20
CA ILE A 283 -9.94 -11.66 -4.56
C ILE A 283 -9.41 -12.98 -3.99
N ARG A 284 -9.82 -13.33 -2.77
CA ARG A 284 -9.38 -14.57 -2.12
C ARG A 284 -10.04 -15.82 -2.68
N GLU A 285 -11.30 -15.71 -3.08
CA GLU A 285 -12.12 -16.79 -3.65
C GLU A 285 -11.88 -16.98 -5.15
N ALA A 286 -11.20 -16.03 -5.81
CA ALA A 286 -10.90 -16.09 -7.23
C ALA A 286 -10.13 -17.39 -7.57
N PRO A 287 -10.63 -18.21 -8.51
CA PRO A 287 -9.94 -19.41 -8.93
C PRO A 287 -8.61 -19.05 -9.61
N ARG A 288 -7.63 -19.92 -9.45
CA ARG A 288 -6.43 -19.93 -10.31
C ARG A 288 -6.90 -20.41 -11.68
N LEU A 289 -6.92 -19.50 -12.64
CA LEU A 289 -7.31 -19.80 -14.01
C LEU A 289 -6.03 -20.09 -14.76
N ASP A 290 -5.79 -21.36 -15.10
CA ASP A 290 -4.76 -21.76 -16.05
C ASP A 290 -5.09 -21.13 -17.41
N ALA A 291 -4.76 -19.86 -17.61
CA ALA A 291 -5.12 -19.19 -18.84
C ALA A 291 -4.32 -19.79 -20.01
N THR A 292 -4.98 -19.89 -21.16
CA THR A 292 -4.44 -20.24 -22.47
C THR A 292 -3.45 -19.16 -22.94
N PHE A 293 -2.25 -19.14 -22.36
CA PHE A 293 -1.19 -18.17 -22.69
C PHE A 293 -0.45 -18.52 -23.99
N SER A 294 -1.16 -18.74 -25.09
CA SER A 294 -0.57 -18.84 -26.43
C SER A 294 0.31 -17.61 -26.79
N GLU A 295 0.08 -16.47 -26.12
CA GLU A 295 0.84 -15.23 -26.28
C GLU A 295 2.06 -15.10 -25.34
N ALA A 296 2.18 -15.90 -24.28
CA ALA A 296 3.41 -15.96 -23.49
C ALA A 296 4.48 -16.73 -24.28
N ASP A 297 4.09 -17.86 -24.85
CA ASP A 297 4.91 -18.67 -25.76
C ASP A 297 5.34 -17.87 -27.00
N ALA A 298 4.46 -17.00 -27.53
CA ALA A 298 4.81 -16.14 -28.67
C ALA A 298 5.87 -15.07 -28.31
N LEU A 299 5.81 -14.51 -27.10
CA LEU A 299 6.82 -13.54 -26.64
C LEU A 299 8.15 -14.24 -26.37
N GLU A 300 8.10 -15.41 -25.70
CA GLU A 300 9.26 -16.28 -25.49
C GLU A 300 9.94 -16.63 -26.82
N GLN A 301 9.17 -17.02 -27.84
CA GLN A 301 9.70 -17.36 -29.17
C GLN A 301 10.21 -16.14 -29.96
N ILE A 302 9.59 -14.96 -29.82
CA ILE A 302 10.02 -13.74 -30.51
C ILE A 302 11.28 -13.16 -29.85
N GLU A 303 11.40 -13.26 -28.53
CA GLU A 303 12.50 -12.69 -27.75
C GLU A 303 13.72 -13.62 -27.68
N ALA A 304 13.53 -14.95 -27.64
CA ALA A 304 14.62 -15.92 -27.81
C ALA A 304 15.31 -15.76 -29.19
N LYS A 305 14.51 -15.60 -30.26
CA LYS A 305 15.04 -15.33 -31.61
C LYS A 305 15.80 -14.00 -31.71
N ALA A 306 15.45 -13.02 -30.88
CA ALA A 306 16.13 -11.72 -30.89
C ALA A 306 17.53 -11.78 -30.27
N PHE A 307 17.75 -12.66 -29.27
CA PHE A 307 19.08 -12.89 -28.69
C PHE A 307 20.01 -13.68 -29.62
N ASP A 308 19.49 -14.69 -30.32
CA ASP A 308 20.32 -15.57 -31.15
C ASP A 308 20.79 -14.90 -32.46
N GLN A 309 20.02 -13.96 -33.01
CA GLN A 309 20.37 -13.28 -34.28
C GLN A 309 21.63 -12.39 -34.21
N GLN A 310 22.12 -12.02 -33.02
CA GLN A 310 23.34 -11.19 -32.87
C GLN A 310 24.60 -12.01 -32.55
N GLY A 311 24.48 -13.31 -32.26
CA GLY A 311 25.59 -14.19 -31.91
C GLY A 311 26.53 -14.49 -33.09
N ASP A 312 25.98 -14.68 -34.29
CA ASP A 312 26.72 -15.20 -35.46
C ASP A 312 27.57 -14.17 -36.23
N GLY A 313 27.59 -12.91 -35.80
CA GLY A 313 28.29 -11.81 -36.50
C GLY A 313 29.75 -11.57 -36.08
N ALA A 314 30.22 -12.16 -34.98
CA ALA A 314 31.48 -11.75 -34.34
C ALA A 314 32.71 -11.91 -35.26
N GLU A 315 32.78 -13.00 -36.03
CA GLU A 315 33.85 -13.21 -37.00
C GLU A 315 33.87 -12.13 -38.09
N LYS A 316 32.69 -11.75 -38.59
CA LYS A 316 32.54 -10.71 -39.61
C LYS A 316 32.96 -9.34 -39.08
N ASP A 317 32.57 -9.02 -37.84
CA ASP A 317 32.90 -7.75 -37.20
C ASP A 317 34.40 -7.63 -36.91
N VAL A 318 35.02 -8.70 -36.42
CA VAL A 318 36.47 -8.75 -36.19
C VAL A 318 37.24 -8.70 -37.51
N ARG A 319 36.79 -9.43 -38.55
CA ARG A 319 37.38 -9.37 -39.89
C ARG A 319 37.35 -7.95 -40.45
N ALA A 320 36.24 -7.22 -40.31
CA ALA A 320 36.14 -5.82 -40.74
C ALA A 320 37.11 -4.89 -39.98
N VAL A 321 37.36 -5.14 -38.69
CA VAL A 321 38.36 -4.41 -37.91
C VAL A 321 39.78 -4.73 -38.37
N LEU A 322 40.08 -6.01 -38.60
CA LEU A 322 41.39 -6.45 -39.09
C LEU A 322 41.67 -5.94 -40.50
N GLU A 323 40.71 -5.95 -41.42
CA GLU A 323 40.88 -5.38 -42.77
C GLU A 323 41.24 -3.89 -42.76
N ARG A 324 40.81 -3.17 -41.72
CA ARG A 324 41.05 -1.73 -41.56
C ARG A 324 42.39 -1.39 -40.93
N TYR A 325 42.87 -2.22 -40.02
CA TYR A 325 44.03 -1.90 -39.16
C TYR A 325 45.20 -2.88 -39.27
N ALA A 326 44.99 -4.09 -39.77
CA ALA A 326 46.06 -5.05 -39.95
C ALA A 326 46.95 -4.65 -41.14
N PRO A 327 48.27 -4.88 -41.04
CA PRO A 327 49.19 -4.64 -42.14
C PRO A 327 48.81 -5.50 -43.35
N ARG A 328 48.78 -4.88 -44.53
CA ARG A 328 48.58 -5.58 -45.80
C ARG A 328 49.90 -6.18 -46.25
N PHE A 329 49.92 -7.50 -46.39
CA PHE A 329 51.08 -8.25 -46.87
C PHE A 329 50.81 -8.69 -48.30
N ASP A 330 51.34 -7.92 -49.25
CA ASP A 330 51.32 -8.30 -50.66
C ASP A 330 52.47 -9.27 -50.93
N SER A 331 52.16 -10.41 -51.56
CA SER A 331 53.19 -11.38 -51.95
C SER A 331 54.10 -10.75 -53.01
N GLU A 332 55.38 -10.68 -52.70
CA GLU A 332 56.40 -10.23 -53.65
C GLU A 332 56.56 -11.22 -54.83
N PRO A 333 56.98 -10.75 -56.03
CA PRO A 333 57.20 -11.64 -57.16
C PRO A 333 58.29 -12.68 -56.83
N PRO A 334 58.07 -13.97 -57.16
CA PRO A 334 59.01 -15.03 -56.83
C PRO A 334 60.35 -14.81 -57.56
N PRO A 335 61.47 -15.24 -56.95
CA PRO A 335 62.78 -15.11 -57.58
C PRO A 335 62.82 -15.87 -58.91
N ARG A 336 63.55 -15.37 -59.91
CA ARG A 336 63.69 -16.07 -61.20
C ARG A 336 64.64 -17.26 -61.08
N TRP A 337 64.50 -18.26 -61.95
CA TRP A 337 65.31 -19.49 -61.93
C TRP A 337 66.82 -19.26 -62.08
N TYR A 338 67.23 -18.14 -62.69
CA TYR A 338 68.63 -17.77 -62.91
C TYR A 338 69.21 -16.82 -61.84
N GLU A 339 68.40 -16.35 -60.89
CA GLU A 339 68.86 -15.50 -59.79
C GLU A 339 69.71 -16.30 -58.80
N ARG A 340 70.72 -15.62 -58.22
CA ARG A 340 71.62 -16.23 -57.21
C ARG A 340 70.85 -16.56 -55.94
N SER A 341 71.21 -17.67 -55.29
CA SER A 341 70.66 -18.13 -54.01
C SER A 341 70.88 -17.11 -52.89
N GLU A 342 72.00 -16.39 -52.90
CA GLU A 342 72.39 -15.34 -51.94
C GLU A 342 71.39 -14.16 -51.87
N LEU A 343 70.62 -13.91 -52.93
CA LEU A 343 69.63 -12.82 -52.97
C LEU A 343 68.40 -13.08 -52.09
N VAL A 344 68.13 -14.34 -51.71
CA VAL A 344 66.97 -14.71 -50.89
C VAL A 344 67.22 -14.41 -49.41
N PRO A 345 68.37 -14.78 -48.80
CA PRO A 345 68.75 -14.30 -47.47
C PRO A 345 68.92 -12.78 -47.39
N GLU A 346 69.44 -12.13 -48.43
CA GLU A 346 69.51 -10.66 -48.46
C GLU A 346 68.13 -9.99 -48.38
N ARG A 347 67.10 -10.63 -48.95
CA ARG A 347 65.73 -10.09 -49.00
C ARG A 347 64.88 -10.46 -47.78
N TYR A 348 64.98 -11.70 -47.31
CA TYR A 348 64.13 -12.25 -46.25
C TYR A 348 64.86 -12.48 -44.92
N GLY A 349 66.09 -11.97 -44.77
CA GLY A 349 66.84 -11.98 -43.52
C GLY A 349 67.99 -12.99 -43.49
N PRO A 350 68.91 -12.83 -42.52
CA PRO A 350 70.13 -13.61 -42.48
C PRO A 350 69.85 -15.10 -42.39
N ASP A 351 70.61 -15.88 -43.16
CA ASP A 351 70.56 -17.34 -43.08
C ASP A 351 71.06 -17.80 -41.70
N HIS A 352 70.30 -18.70 -41.08
CA HIS A 352 70.56 -19.25 -39.75
C HIS A 352 71.19 -20.65 -39.80
N GLY A 353 71.26 -21.26 -40.99
CA GLY A 353 71.85 -22.57 -41.20
C GLY A 353 73.37 -22.50 -41.41
N ASP A 354 74.07 -23.56 -40.98
CA ASP A 354 75.48 -23.74 -41.32
C ASP A 354 75.61 -24.19 -42.79
N ALA A 355 76.33 -23.43 -43.61
CA ALA A 355 76.53 -23.72 -45.04
C ALA A 355 77.27 -25.06 -45.27
N SER A 356 77.94 -25.61 -44.25
CA SER A 356 78.64 -26.90 -44.32
C SER A 356 77.73 -28.11 -44.06
N MET A 357 76.51 -27.90 -43.54
CA MET A 357 75.57 -28.98 -43.24
C MET A 357 74.46 -29.08 -44.29
N LEU A 358 74.32 -30.25 -44.92
CA LEU A 358 73.32 -30.55 -45.95
C LEU A 358 71.91 -30.83 -45.40
N GLY A 359 71.74 -30.83 -44.07
CA GLY A 359 70.47 -31.10 -43.38
C GLY A 359 69.66 -29.83 -43.08
N PRO A 360 68.32 -29.94 -42.92
CA PRO A 360 67.49 -28.84 -42.46
C PRO A 360 67.93 -28.40 -41.06
N ALA A 361 68.03 -27.08 -40.84
CA ALA A 361 68.39 -26.52 -39.55
C ALA A 361 67.11 -26.15 -38.77
N PRO A 362 67.07 -26.32 -37.45
CA PRO A 362 65.96 -25.80 -36.66
C PRO A 362 65.93 -24.26 -36.77
N PRO A 363 64.73 -23.64 -36.81
CA PRO A 363 64.60 -22.20 -36.90
C PRO A 363 65.29 -21.52 -35.69
N PRO A 364 65.81 -20.29 -35.87
CA PRO A 364 66.56 -19.63 -34.82
C PRO A 364 65.64 -19.30 -33.64
N THR A 365 66.16 -19.44 -32.41
CA THR A 365 65.41 -19.14 -31.18
C THR A 365 65.06 -17.67 -31.05
N VAL A 366 65.87 -16.78 -31.66
CA VAL A 366 65.63 -15.34 -31.73
C VAL A 366 65.44 -14.93 -33.20
N PRO A 367 64.27 -14.40 -33.59
CA PRO A 367 64.04 -13.93 -34.95
C PRO A 367 64.91 -12.70 -35.25
N SER A 368 65.37 -12.56 -36.49
CA SER A 368 66.16 -11.40 -36.92
C SER A 368 65.80 -10.96 -38.35
N GLY A 369 66.11 -9.71 -38.69
CA GLY A 369 65.92 -9.16 -40.03
C GLY A 369 64.44 -9.00 -40.43
N TRP A 370 64.06 -9.55 -41.58
CA TRP A 370 62.71 -9.42 -42.15
C TRP A 370 61.64 -10.04 -41.25
N LEU A 371 61.88 -11.25 -40.72
CA LEU A 371 60.92 -11.95 -39.87
C LEU A 371 60.64 -11.18 -38.57
N GLU A 372 61.68 -10.62 -37.97
CA GLU A 372 61.55 -9.80 -36.77
C GLU A 372 60.74 -8.52 -37.03
N ALA A 373 60.97 -7.86 -38.16
CA ALA A 373 60.19 -6.68 -38.56
C ALA A 373 58.70 -7.03 -38.74
N ARG A 374 58.38 -8.13 -39.43
CA ARG A 374 56.99 -8.58 -39.64
C ARG A 374 56.31 -9.02 -38.35
N MET A 375 57.02 -9.74 -37.48
CA MET A 375 56.51 -10.10 -36.15
C MET A 375 56.23 -8.86 -35.29
N ARG A 376 57.11 -7.85 -35.31
CA ARG A 376 56.89 -6.58 -34.61
C ARG A 376 55.70 -5.80 -35.16
N ASP A 377 55.49 -5.79 -36.48
CA ASP A 377 54.32 -5.13 -37.10
C ASP A 377 53.00 -5.79 -36.66
N ILE A 378 52.95 -7.12 -36.65
CA ILE A 378 51.79 -7.90 -36.18
C ILE A 378 51.59 -7.68 -34.67
N GLU A 379 52.65 -7.71 -33.87
CA GLU A 379 52.58 -7.48 -32.43
C GLU A 379 52.15 -6.05 -32.09
N ALA A 380 52.63 -5.04 -32.81
CA ALA A 380 52.22 -3.66 -32.66
C ALA A 380 50.72 -3.49 -32.98
N THR A 381 50.23 -4.16 -34.03
CA THR A 381 48.82 -4.19 -34.40
C THR A 381 47.98 -4.85 -33.31
N TRP A 382 48.41 -6.01 -32.81
CA TRP A 382 47.76 -6.71 -31.71
C TRP A 382 47.64 -5.83 -30.46
N ARG A 383 48.73 -5.20 -30.03
CA ARG A 383 48.75 -4.28 -28.88
C ARG A 383 47.89 -3.04 -29.10
N LEU A 384 47.85 -2.49 -30.32
CA LEU A 384 47.01 -1.35 -30.69
C LEU A 384 45.52 -1.70 -30.57
N LEU A 385 45.13 -2.84 -31.14
CA LEU A 385 43.75 -3.35 -31.07
C LEU A 385 43.37 -3.63 -29.62
N GLN A 386 44.25 -4.27 -28.84
CA GLN A 386 44.02 -4.61 -27.45
C GLN A 386 43.77 -3.38 -26.54
N ARG A 387 44.42 -2.23 -26.80
CA ARG A 387 44.41 -1.06 -25.90
C ARG A 387 43.38 0.02 -26.22
N LYS A 388 42.90 0.11 -27.46
CA LYS A 388 42.06 1.27 -27.89
C LYS A 388 40.90 0.88 -28.78
N ARG A 389 41.14 0.11 -29.85
CA ARG A 389 40.17 0.00 -30.95
C ARG A 389 39.21 -1.18 -30.83
N PHE A 390 39.63 -2.25 -30.17
CA PHE A 390 38.76 -3.38 -29.92
C PHE A 390 37.76 -3.09 -28.78
N ASP A 391 38.19 -2.34 -27.77
CA ASP A 391 37.32 -1.91 -26.67
C ASP A 391 36.15 -1.03 -27.17
N ASP A 392 36.35 -0.22 -28.22
CA ASP A 392 35.27 0.55 -28.88
C ASP A 392 34.17 -0.37 -29.49
N VAL A 393 34.57 -1.54 -30.02
CA VAL A 393 33.63 -2.53 -30.59
C VAL A 393 32.88 -3.24 -29.49
N VAL A 394 33.60 -3.68 -28.45
CA VAL A 394 33.00 -4.29 -27.25
C VAL A 394 32.02 -3.33 -26.57
N ALA A 395 32.39 -2.04 -26.43
CA ALA A 395 31.53 -1.02 -25.83
C ALA A 395 30.26 -0.77 -26.66
N ARG A 396 30.36 -0.76 -27.99
CA ARG A 396 29.21 -0.60 -28.88
C ARG A 396 28.22 -1.76 -28.74
N ASP A 397 28.72 -2.99 -28.72
CA ASP A 397 27.89 -4.18 -28.59
C ASP A 397 27.25 -4.27 -27.21
N ARG A 398 28.02 -3.98 -26.16
CA ARG A 398 27.49 -3.86 -24.80
C ARG A 398 26.37 -2.83 -24.71
N ALA A 399 26.55 -1.65 -25.28
CA ALA A 399 25.52 -0.60 -25.31
C ALA A 399 24.29 -0.98 -26.17
N ALA A 400 24.45 -1.87 -27.16
CA ALA A 400 23.31 -2.41 -27.90
C ALA A 400 22.50 -3.40 -27.04
N ILE A 401 23.18 -4.29 -26.32
CA ILE A 401 22.57 -5.25 -25.39
C ILE A 401 21.89 -4.53 -24.22
N GLU A 402 22.52 -3.49 -23.66
CA GLU A 402 21.94 -2.68 -22.57
C GLU A 402 20.66 -1.95 -23.02
N ARG A 403 20.65 -1.33 -24.21
CA ARG A 403 19.43 -0.70 -24.76
C ARG A 403 18.32 -1.72 -24.97
N TRP A 404 18.66 -2.89 -25.48
CA TRP A 404 17.69 -3.95 -25.69
C TRP A 404 17.12 -4.48 -24.35
N ARG A 405 17.96 -4.65 -23.33
CA ARG A 405 17.53 -5.00 -21.96
C ARG A 405 16.49 -4.00 -21.46
N ASP A 406 16.75 -2.71 -21.62
CA ASP A 406 15.85 -1.65 -21.16
C ASP A 406 14.53 -1.65 -21.93
N ASP A 407 14.56 -1.87 -23.24
CA ASP A 407 13.37 -2.02 -24.09
C ASP A 407 12.54 -3.25 -23.70
N LEU A 408 13.19 -4.38 -23.39
CA LEU A 408 12.53 -5.59 -22.92
C LEU A 408 11.86 -5.35 -21.57
N LEU A 409 12.58 -4.80 -20.60
CA LEU A 409 12.04 -4.46 -19.28
C LEU A 409 10.82 -3.54 -19.39
N ALA A 410 10.85 -2.53 -20.27
CA ALA A 410 9.72 -1.65 -20.52
C ALA A 410 8.50 -2.39 -21.09
N LYS A 411 8.72 -3.32 -22.03
CA LYS A 411 7.64 -4.15 -22.61
C LYS A 411 7.03 -5.09 -21.57
N LEU A 412 7.87 -5.78 -20.79
CA LEU A 412 7.44 -6.68 -19.73
C LEU A 412 6.61 -5.93 -18.68
N ARG A 413 7.11 -4.80 -18.18
CA ARG A 413 6.38 -3.95 -17.22
C ARG A 413 5.01 -3.53 -17.75
N LYS A 414 4.95 -3.01 -18.98
CA LYS A 414 3.70 -2.60 -19.63
C LYS A 414 2.72 -3.76 -19.82
N ARG A 415 3.21 -5.00 -19.98
CA ARG A 415 2.37 -6.20 -20.08
C ARG A 415 1.81 -6.59 -18.71
N VAL A 416 2.65 -6.67 -17.69
CA VAL A 416 2.24 -6.96 -16.31
C VAL A 416 1.21 -5.93 -15.83
N ASP A 417 1.45 -4.64 -16.07
CA ASP A 417 0.52 -3.58 -15.68
C ASP A 417 -0.83 -3.66 -16.39
N ARG A 418 -0.82 -4.09 -17.66
CA ARG A 418 -2.03 -4.27 -18.47
C ARG A 418 -2.84 -5.46 -17.96
N GLU A 419 -2.21 -6.60 -17.70
CA GLU A 419 -2.92 -7.76 -17.17
C GLU A 419 -3.54 -7.48 -15.80
N LEU A 420 -2.81 -6.76 -14.94
CA LEU A 420 -3.28 -6.46 -13.59
C LEU A 420 -4.43 -5.43 -13.59
N TRP A 421 -4.32 -4.36 -14.40
CA TRP A 421 -5.16 -3.16 -14.27
C TRP A 421 -5.94 -2.71 -15.52
N ALA A 422 -5.83 -3.38 -16.67
CA ALA A 422 -6.62 -3.00 -17.86
C ALA A 422 -8.11 -3.30 -17.69
N ASP A 423 -8.41 -4.48 -17.13
CA ASP A 423 -9.76 -4.88 -16.74
C ASP A 423 -9.71 -5.44 -15.30
N PRO A 424 -9.73 -4.55 -14.28
CA PRO A 424 -9.46 -4.89 -12.90
C PRO A 424 -10.57 -5.80 -12.37
N SER A 425 -10.22 -7.06 -12.15
CA SER A 425 -11.13 -8.12 -11.71
C SER A 425 -10.45 -8.93 -10.62
N PRO A 426 -11.19 -9.64 -9.74
CA PRO A 426 -10.58 -10.53 -8.75
C PRO A 426 -9.61 -11.55 -9.37
N GLN A 427 -9.90 -11.96 -10.61
CA GLN A 427 -9.11 -12.90 -11.40
C GLN A 427 -7.84 -12.27 -12.01
N SER A 428 -7.78 -10.94 -12.19
CA SER A 428 -6.61 -10.29 -12.82
C SER A 428 -5.34 -10.45 -11.98
N LEU A 429 -5.46 -10.42 -10.63
CA LEU A 429 -4.33 -10.67 -9.73
C LEU A 429 -3.75 -12.08 -9.93
N ARG A 430 -4.62 -13.11 -9.97
CA ARG A 430 -4.20 -14.52 -10.17
C ARG A 430 -3.58 -14.74 -11.54
N ARG A 431 -4.19 -14.18 -12.60
CA ARG A 431 -3.64 -14.20 -13.97
C ARG A 431 -2.26 -13.56 -14.04
N THR A 432 -2.06 -12.46 -13.31
CA THR A 432 -0.78 -11.74 -13.27
C THR A 432 0.28 -12.54 -12.51
N GLU A 433 -0.06 -13.13 -11.36
CA GLU A 433 0.83 -14.04 -10.61
C GLU A 433 1.32 -15.20 -11.49
N GLU A 434 0.41 -15.84 -12.23
CA GLU A 434 0.75 -16.94 -13.15
C GLU A 434 1.60 -16.47 -14.34
N LEU A 435 1.28 -15.31 -14.93
CA LEU A 435 2.07 -14.73 -16.02
C LEU A 435 3.50 -14.47 -15.56
N VAL A 436 3.69 -13.80 -14.43
CA VAL A 436 5.03 -13.50 -13.88
C VAL A 436 5.78 -14.79 -13.55
N SER A 437 5.11 -15.79 -12.98
CA SER A 437 5.72 -17.09 -12.70
C SER A 437 6.21 -17.81 -13.96
N LYS A 438 5.41 -17.81 -15.05
CA LYS A 438 5.79 -18.40 -16.33
C LYS A 438 6.96 -17.67 -16.98
N LEU A 439 6.93 -16.33 -16.98
CA LEU A 439 8.03 -15.51 -17.50
C LEU A 439 9.32 -15.73 -16.70
N SER A 440 9.24 -15.72 -15.36
CA SER A 440 10.40 -15.96 -14.49
C SER A 440 11.03 -17.32 -14.78
N ARG A 441 10.23 -18.38 -14.95
CA ARG A 441 10.73 -19.70 -15.33
C ARG A 441 11.39 -19.71 -16.71
N ALA A 442 10.75 -19.13 -17.73
CA ALA A 442 11.30 -19.12 -19.09
C ALA A 442 12.62 -18.35 -19.17
N PHE A 443 12.71 -17.18 -18.53
CA PHE A 443 13.95 -16.40 -18.49
C PHE A 443 15.04 -17.04 -17.61
N ALA A 444 14.67 -17.80 -16.57
CA ALA A 444 15.63 -18.59 -15.81
C ALA A 444 16.26 -19.71 -16.67
N GLU A 445 15.45 -20.42 -17.46
CA GLU A 445 15.95 -21.45 -18.39
C GLU A 445 16.89 -20.83 -19.45
N GLN A 446 16.56 -19.64 -19.98
CA GLN A 446 17.43 -18.89 -20.89
C GLN A 446 18.73 -18.39 -20.23
N LEU A 447 18.65 -17.94 -18.98
CA LEU A 447 19.81 -17.52 -18.20
C LEU A 447 20.77 -18.70 -18.00
N ASP A 448 20.26 -19.88 -17.66
CA ASP A 448 21.07 -21.08 -17.49
C ASP A 448 21.78 -21.50 -18.79
N GLU A 449 21.11 -21.35 -19.94
CA GLU A 449 21.75 -21.56 -21.26
C GLU A 449 22.84 -20.51 -21.54
N ALA A 450 22.55 -19.23 -21.32
CA ALA A 450 23.52 -18.15 -21.54
C ALA A 450 24.76 -18.27 -20.62
N VAL A 451 24.59 -18.74 -19.39
CA VAL A 451 25.70 -19.05 -18.47
C VAL A 451 26.54 -20.21 -19.01
N ARG A 452 25.91 -21.28 -19.52
CA ARG A 452 26.61 -22.39 -20.16
C ARG A 452 27.40 -21.94 -21.39
N GLU A 453 26.82 -21.10 -22.25
CA GLU A 453 27.51 -20.51 -23.40
C GLU A 453 28.72 -19.68 -22.99
N ARG A 454 28.57 -18.81 -21.97
CA ARG A 454 29.67 -18.00 -21.42
C ARG A 454 30.81 -18.89 -20.91
N ASP A 455 30.48 -19.94 -20.17
CA ASP A 455 31.48 -20.83 -19.57
C ASP A 455 32.19 -21.71 -20.62
N ALA A 456 31.53 -21.98 -21.74
CA ALA A 456 32.11 -22.63 -22.91
C ALA A 456 33.05 -21.69 -23.71
N ALA A 457 32.76 -20.39 -23.76
CA ALA A 457 33.53 -19.38 -24.49
C ALA A 457 34.84 -19.02 -23.75
N ARG A 458 35.88 -19.84 -23.87
CA ARG A 458 37.21 -19.51 -23.32
C ARG A 458 38.01 -18.66 -24.31
N PRO A 459 38.73 -17.61 -23.86
CA PRO A 459 39.56 -16.82 -24.76
C PRO A 459 40.68 -17.69 -25.33
N ALA A 460 40.89 -17.62 -26.65
CA ALA A 460 42.00 -18.29 -27.29
C ALA A 460 43.34 -17.75 -26.74
N PRO A 461 44.42 -18.55 -26.73
CA PRO A 461 45.74 -18.08 -26.37
C PRO A 461 46.20 -16.92 -27.28
N PRO A 462 47.18 -16.11 -26.86
CA PRO A 462 47.76 -15.08 -27.72
C PRO A 462 48.29 -15.67 -29.04
N PRO A 463 48.38 -14.86 -30.10
CA PRO A 463 48.74 -15.33 -31.43
C PRO A 463 50.09 -16.06 -31.41
N ASP A 464 50.14 -17.21 -32.06
CA ASP A 464 51.34 -18.03 -32.15
C ASP A 464 52.12 -17.71 -33.43
N PHE A 465 53.43 -17.55 -33.28
CA PHE A 465 54.35 -17.28 -34.38
C PHE A 465 55.17 -18.50 -34.79
N GLU A 466 55.02 -19.65 -34.12
CA GLU A 466 55.81 -20.86 -34.40
C GLU A 466 55.59 -21.39 -35.83
N GLY A 467 54.35 -21.35 -36.32
CA GLY A 467 54.02 -21.67 -37.72
C GLY A 467 54.72 -20.74 -38.73
N LEU A 468 54.83 -19.44 -38.41
CA LEU A 468 55.53 -18.48 -39.26
C LEU A 468 57.06 -18.66 -39.21
N ARG A 469 57.61 -18.89 -38.01
CA ARG A 469 59.06 -19.13 -37.81
C ARG A 469 59.53 -20.39 -38.54
N SER A 470 58.76 -21.48 -38.45
CA SER A 470 59.08 -22.73 -39.14
C SER A 470 58.98 -22.59 -40.67
N ALA A 471 57.94 -21.92 -41.18
CA ALA A 471 57.80 -21.68 -42.62
C ALA A 471 58.91 -20.77 -43.19
N HIS A 472 59.30 -19.72 -42.46
CA HIS A 472 60.45 -18.86 -42.80
C HIS A 472 61.78 -19.64 -42.77
N GLY A 473 61.97 -20.48 -41.75
CA GLY A 473 63.12 -21.38 -41.66
C GLY A 473 63.25 -22.30 -42.87
N HIS A 474 62.15 -22.95 -43.26
CA HIS A 474 62.11 -23.81 -44.44
C HIS A 474 62.35 -23.07 -45.76
N ALA A 475 61.93 -21.81 -45.88
CA ALA A 475 62.19 -20.98 -47.06
C ALA A 475 63.69 -20.65 -47.20
N LEU A 476 64.35 -20.30 -46.10
CA LEU A 476 65.80 -20.06 -46.07
C LEU A 476 66.59 -21.35 -46.31
N ASP A 477 66.16 -22.48 -45.73
CA ASP A 477 66.76 -23.80 -46.00
C ASP A 477 66.64 -24.22 -47.47
N ALA A 478 65.49 -23.95 -48.10
CA ALA A 478 65.29 -24.21 -49.52
C ALA A 478 66.17 -23.31 -50.40
N ALA A 479 66.44 -22.07 -49.96
CA ALA A 479 67.36 -21.16 -50.64
C ALA A 479 68.83 -21.57 -50.48
N ARG A 480 69.25 -21.99 -49.28
CA ARG A 480 70.60 -22.50 -48.98
C ARG A 480 70.95 -23.74 -49.80
N ASN A 481 69.99 -24.66 -49.94
CA ASN A 481 70.15 -25.89 -50.72
C ASN A 481 69.99 -25.70 -52.24
N ARG A 482 69.71 -24.47 -52.70
CA ARG A 482 69.61 -24.17 -54.13
C ARG A 482 71.02 -24.09 -54.72
N PRO A 483 71.36 -24.94 -55.71
CA PRO A 483 72.69 -24.90 -56.28
C PRO A 483 72.89 -23.65 -57.14
N ASP A 484 74.09 -23.08 -57.08
CA ASP A 484 74.45 -21.86 -57.79
C ASP A 484 74.36 -22.05 -59.31
N PRO A 485 73.41 -21.39 -60.02
CA PRO A 485 73.27 -21.52 -61.46
C PRO A 485 74.58 -21.24 -62.24
N PRO A 486 75.36 -20.18 -61.96
CA PRO A 486 76.58 -19.90 -62.73
C PRO A 486 77.68 -20.93 -62.47
N ARG A 487 77.80 -21.45 -61.23
CA ARG A 487 78.78 -22.50 -60.92
C ARG A 487 78.37 -23.85 -61.52
N MET A 488 77.09 -24.20 -61.47
CA MET A 488 76.57 -25.41 -62.12
C MET A 488 76.70 -25.35 -63.63
N LEU A 489 76.47 -24.20 -64.25
CA LEU A 489 76.70 -24.01 -65.69
C LEU A 489 78.19 -24.12 -66.03
N LEU A 490 79.09 -23.59 -65.19
CA LEU A 490 80.54 -23.76 -65.36
C LEU A 490 80.96 -25.23 -65.25
N TRP A 491 80.51 -25.95 -64.22
CA TRP A 491 80.78 -27.39 -64.06
C TRP A 491 80.11 -28.22 -65.16
N GLY A 492 78.92 -27.85 -65.61
CA GLY A 492 78.24 -28.45 -66.76
C GLY A 492 79.02 -28.26 -68.04
N LEU A 493 79.59 -27.07 -68.28
CA LEU A 493 80.47 -26.78 -69.40
C LEU A 493 81.78 -27.58 -69.30
N LEU A 494 82.40 -27.65 -68.13
CA LEU A 494 83.60 -28.47 -67.89
C LEU A 494 83.32 -29.97 -68.09
N ALA A 495 82.18 -30.46 -67.61
CA ALA A 495 81.73 -31.84 -67.82
C ALA A 495 81.43 -32.11 -69.30
N LEU A 496 80.88 -31.14 -70.03
CA LEU A 496 80.67 -31.24 -71.47
C LEU A 496 82.00 -31.30 -72.23
N ILE A 497 82.97 -30.45 -71.86
CA ILE A 497 84.34 -30.48 -72.41
C ILE A 497 85.00 -31.83 -72.13
N ALA A 498 84.90 -32.35 -70.90
CA ALA A 498 85.40 -33.67 -70.54
C ALA A 498 84.70 -34.80 -71.34
N THR A 499 83.38 -34.70 -71.52
CA THR A 499 82.61 -35.65 -72.33
C THR A 499 83.13 -35.65 -73.76
N VAL A 500 83.34 -34.48 -74.37
CA VAL A 500 83.87 -34.36 -75.73
C VAL A 500 85.32 -34.83 -75.84
N LEU A 501 86.15 -34.68 -74.79
CA LEU A 501 87.55 -35.12 -74.81
C LEU A 501 87.72 -36.64 -74.59
N PHE A 502 86.91 -37.25 -73.71
CA PHE A 502 87.12 -38.65 -73.30
C PHE A 502 86.12 -39.63 -73.94
N VAL A 503 84.87 -39.23 -74.16
CA VAL A 503 83.82 -40.14 -74.66
C VAL A 503 84.04 -40.58 -76.11
N PRO A 504 84.59 -39.80 -77.05
CA PRO A 504 84.86 -40.29 -78.41
C PRO A 504 85.81 -41.49 -78.42
N SER A 505 86.84 -41.47 -77.58
CA SER A 505 87.76 -42.60 -77.42
C SER A 505 87.06 -43.83 -76.84
N VAL A 506 86.16 -43.63 -75.86
CA VAL A 506 85.34 -44.72 -75.30
C VAL A 506 84.33 -45.26 -76.31
N LEU A 507 83.68 -44.41 -77.11
CA LEU A 507 82.75 -44.81 -78.17
C LEU A 507 83.47 -45.60 -79.26
N TRP A 508 84.70 -45.20 -79.61
CA TRP A 508 85.55 -45.91 -80.55
C TRP A 508 85.96 -47.29 -80.00
N MET A 509 86.44 -47.35 -78.75
CA MET A 509 86.75 -48.62 -78.06
C MET A 509 85.51 -49.51 -77.92
N PHE A 510 84.34 -48.95 -77.65
CA PHE A 510 83.09 -49.69 -77.55
C PHE A 510 82.65 -50.25 -78.90
N ALA A 511 82.79 -49.48 -79.98
CA ALA A 511 82.53 -49.95 -81.34
C ALA A 511 83.44 -51.14 -81.71
N ASP A 512 84.69 -51.14 -81.26
CA ASP A 512 85.63 -52.24 -81.44
C ASP A 512 85.30 -53.45 -80.55
N ALA A 513 84.99 -53.23 -79.27
CA ALA A 513 84.64 -54.30 -78.32
C ALA A 513 83.36 -55.06 -78.72
N VAL A 514 82.40 -54.39 -79.36
CA VAL A 514 81.13 -54.97 -79.83
C VAL A 514 81.23 -55.44 -81.30
N ALA A 515 82.42 -55.34 -81.91
CA ALA A 515 82.66 -55.70 -83.31
C ALA A 515 81.63 -55.08 -84.28
N MET A 516 81.37 -53.78 -84.13
CA MET A 516 80.42 -53.06 -84.98
C MET A 516 80.87 -53.10 -86.45
N LYS A 517 79.99 -53.66 -87.29
CA LYS A 517 80.21 -53.76 -88.74
C LYS A 517 80.12 -52.37 -89.41
N PRO A 518 81.03 -52.03 -90.33
CA PRO A 518 81.13 -50.71 -90.96
C PRO A 518 79.92 -50.31 -91.83
N ASP A 519 79.06 -51.25 -92.23
CA ASP A 519 77.90 -50.96 -93.10
C ASP A 519 76.65 -50.47 -92.35
N ARG A 520 76.71 -50.28 -91.02
CA ARG A 520 75.56 -49.82 -90.24
C ARG A 520 75.44 -48.30 -90.28
N TRP A 521 74.23 -47.78 -90.53
CA TRP A 521 73.97 -46.33 -90.68
C TRP A 521 74.38 -45.46 -89.48
N PHE A 522 74.46 -46.02 -88.27
CA PHE A 522 74.90 -45.32 -87.06
C PHE A 522 76.38 -45.47 -86.74
N GLU A 523 77.11 -46.36 -87.42
CA GLU A 523 78.56 -46.59 -87.23
C GLU A 523 79.40 -45.31 -87.41
N PRO A 524 79.13 -44.44 -88.40
CA PRO A 524 79.85 -43.18 -88.53
C PRO A 524 79.71 -42.31 -87.28
N GLY A 525 78.58 -42.39 -86.57
CA GLY A 525 78.34 -41.65 -85.34
C GLY A 525 79.24 -42.09 -84.17
N PHE A 526 79.76 -43.31 -84.16
CA PHE A 526 80.66 -43.81 -83.12
C PHE A 526 82.13 -43.67 -83.51
N ARG A 527 82.48 -43.86 -84.79
CA ARG A 527 83.89 -43.82 -85.25
C ARG A 527 84.32 -42.51 -85.90
N HIS A 528 83.57 -41.98 -86.87
CA HIS A 528 84.00 -40.83 -87.68
C HIS A 528 83.54 -39.48 -87.08
N TYR A 529 82.33 -39.47 -86.53
CA TYR A 529 81.68 -38.33 -85.88
C TYR A 529 81.51 -38.54 -84.37
N GLY A 530 82.32 -39.41 -83.76
CA GLY A 530 82.28 -39.72 -82.32
C GLY A 530 82.35 -38.47 -81.42
N TRP A 531 83.07 -37.44 -81.86
CA TRP A 531 83.13 -36.15 -81.17
C TRP A 531 81.80 -35.38 -81.22
N LEU A 532 81.07 -35.47 -82.33
CA LEU A 532 79.79 -34.77 -82.54
C LEU A 532 78.64 -35.46 -81.80
N THR A 533 78.65 -36.80 -81.75
CA THR A 533 77.70 -37.58 -80.93
C THR A 533 77.96 -37.42 -79.44
N ALA A 534 79.22 -37.37 -79.00
CA ALA A 534 79.59 -37.05 -77.62
C ALA A 534 79.16 -35.62 -77.22
N LEU A 535 79.30 -34.64 -78.12
CA LEU A 535 78.83 -33.27 -77.90
C LEU A 535 77.30 -33.20 -77.77
N LEU A 536 76.55 -33.76 -78.74
CA LEU A 536 75.09 -33.72 -78.73
C LEU A 536 74.50 -34.55 -77.56
N GLY A 537 75.03 -35.75 -77.31
CA GLY A 537 74.62 -36.60 -76.20
C GLY A 537 74.99 -36.02 -74.84
N GLY A 538 76.18 -35.42 -74.72
CA GLY A 538 76.62 -34.69 -73.52
C GLY A 538 75.77 -33.45 -73.26
N LEU A 539 75.47 -32.65 -74.28
CA LEU A 539 74.64 -31.45 -74.15
C LEU A 539 73.21 -31.79 -73.76
N LEU A 540 72.64 -32.87 -74.30
CA LEU A 540 71.30 -33.33 -73.97
C LEU A 540 71.26 -33.95 -72.56
N GLY A 541 72.22 -34.81 -72.21
CA GLY A 541 72.29 -35.45 -70.89
C GLY A 541 72.61 -34.48 -69.74
N ILE A 542 73.67 -33.68 -69.89
CA ILE A 542 74.07 -32.67 -68.89
C ILE A 542 73.03 -31.56 -68.82
N GLY A 543 72.47 -31.13 -69.97
CA GLY A 543 71.40 -30.14 -70.02
C GLY A 543 70.11 -30.60 -69.34
N ALA A 544 69.67 -31.84 -69.59
CA ALA A 544 68.51 -32.42 -68.92
C ALA A 544 68.74 -32.60 -67.41
N TRP A 545 69.93 -33.04 -67.00
CA TRP A 545 70.29 -33.16 -65.59
C TRP A 545 70.34 -31.80 -64.87
N LEU A 546 70.98 -30.79 -65.48
CA LEU A 546 71.01 -29.41 -64.97
C LEU A 546 69.60 -28.83 -64.86
N GLY A 547 68.78 -28.97 -65.92
CA GLY A 547 67.40 -28.51 -65.93
C GLY A 547 66.54 -29.21 -64.86
N TRP A 548 66.73 -30.52 -64.65
CA TRP A 548 66.05 -31.28 -63.61
C TRP A 548 66.47 -30.84 -62.20
N VAL A 549 67.77 -30.71 -61.94
CA VAL A 549 68.29 -30.33 -60.61
C VAL A 549 67.93 -28.89 -60.27
N LEU A 550 68.16 -27.94 -61.19
CA LEU A 550 67.82 -26.53 -61.00
C LEU A 550 66.31 -26.32 -60.94
N GLY A 551 65.54 -26.98 -61.81
CA GLY A 551 64.08 -26.90 -61.82
C GLY A 551 63.46 -27.45 -60.53
N LYS A 552 63.92 -28.62 -60.07
CA LYS A 552 63.45 -29.22 -58.82
C LYS A 552 63.79 -28.37 -57.60
N ALA A 553 65.00 -27.81 -57.54
CA ALA A 553 65.40 -26.91 -56.47
C ALA A 553 64.61 -25.59 -56.50
N HIS A 554 64.36 -25.04 -57.69
CA HIS A 554 63.59 -23.81 -57.87
C HIS A 554 62.12 -23.96 -57.48
N LEU A 555 61.46 -25.05 -57.89
CA LEU A 555 60.08 -25.35 -57.49
C LEU A 555 59.93 -25.56 -55.98
N ARG A 556 60.92 -26.18 -55.33
CA ARG A 556 60.97 -26.33 -53.86
C ARG A 556 61.05 -24.98 -53.16
N LEU A 557 61.88 -24.06 -53.68
CA LEU A 557 61.99 -22.71 -53.16
C LEU A 557 60.70 -21.92 -53.34
N GLN A 558 60.06 -22.01 -54.51
CA GLN A 558 58.76 -21.36 -54.75
C GLN A 558 57.69 -21.88 -53.79
N ALA A 559 57.56 -23.20 -53.65
CA ALA A 559 56.62 -23.80 -52.72
C ALA A 559 56.88 -23.38 -51.25
N ALA A 560 58.15 -23.26 -50.85
CA ALA A 560 58.51 -22.81 -49.51
C ALA A 560 58.22 -21.31 -49.28
N LEU A 561 58.44 -20.46 -50.29
CA LEU A 561 58.08 -19.04 -50.24
C LEU A 561 56.56 -18.85 -50.20
N ASP A 562 55.80 -19.59 -50.99
CA ASP A 562 54.34 -19.58 -50.97
C ASP A 562 53.80 -20.05 -49.60
N ALA A 563 54.42 -21.07 -49.01
CA ALA A 563 54.11 -21.55 -47.67
C ALA A 563 54.42 -20.49 -46.59
N MET A 564 55.52 -19.75 -46.71
CA MET A 564 55.88 -18.64 -45.82
C MET A 564 54.86 -17.49 -45.88
N TRP A 565 54.46 -17.07 -47.09
CA TRP A 565 53.45 -16.01 -47.27
C TRP A 565 52.06 -16.45 -46.82
N THR A 566 51.74 -17.74 -46.95
CA THR A 566 50.50 -18.32 -46.45
C THR A 566 50.51 -18.37 -44.93
N ALA A 567 51.59 -18.85 -44.30
CA ALA A 567 51.76 -18.81 -42.85
C ALA A 567 51.66 -17.38 -42.29
N LEU A 568 52.22 -16.39 -42.99
CA LEU A 568 52.10 -14.97 -42.59
C LEU A 568 50.63 -14.50 -42.61
N ARG A 569 49.88 -14.82 -43.66
CA ARG A 569 48.44 -14.51 -43.72
C ARG A 569 47.64 -15.27 -42.65
N ASP A 570 47.97 -16.54 -42.43
CA ASP A 570 47.30 -17.39 -41.44
C ASP A 570 47.53 -16.90 -40.00
N THR A 571 48.66 -16.25 -39.70
CA THR A 571 48.86 -15.63 -38.38
C THR A 571 47.91 -14.46 -38.11
N VAL A 572 47.41 -13.78 -39.15
CA VAL A 572 46.46 -12.66 -39.04
C VAL A 572 45.01 -13.14 -39.18
N THR A 573 44.71 -13.95 -40.19
CA THR A 573 43.33 -14.34 -40.57
C THR A 573 43.06 -15.85 -40.56
N GLY A 574 43.99 -16.67 -40.11
CA GLY A 574 43.86 -18.13 -40.10
C GLY A 574 42.92 -18.67 -39.02
N ALA A 575 42.70 -19.98 -39.02
CA ALA A 575 41.72 -20.63 -38.15
C ALA A 575 42.23 -20.96 -36.74
N ARG A 576 43.55 -21.17 -36.55
CA ARG A 576 44.15 -21.53 -35.25
C ARG A 576 45.35 -20.66 -34.91
N GLY A 577 45.42 -20.14 -33.69
CA GLY A 577 46.52 -19.32 -33.18
C GLY A 577 46.65 -17.95 -33.85
N SER A 578 45.57 -17.47 -34.50
CA SER A 578 45.58 -16.23 -35.28
C SER A 578 45.06 -15.03 -34.48
N LEU A 579 45.34 -13.81 -34.98
CA LEU A 579 44.72 -12.60 -34.44
C LEU A 579 43.19 -12.62 -34.58
N LEU A 580 42.67 -13.15 -35.69
CA LEU A 580 41.23 -13.31 -35.91
C LEU A 580 40.61 -14.18 -34.81
N GLU A 581 41.11 -15.39 -34.58
CA GLU A 581 40.60 -16.30 -33.55
C GLU A 581 40.67 -15.70 -32.13
N TYR A 582 41.78 -15.02 -31.81
CA TYR A 582 41.94 -14.35 -30.53
C TYR A 582 40.88 -13.27 -30.29
N PHE A 583 40.66 -12.40 -31.26
CA PHE A 583 39.69 -11.31 -31.11
C PHE A 583 38.24 -11.78 -31.27
N THR A 584 37.95 -12.81 -32.08
CA THR A 584 36.59 -13.37 -32.18
C THR A 584 36.18 -14.04 -30.89
N THR A 585 37.03 -14.91 -30.32
CA THR A 585 36.73 -15.57 -29.04
C THR A 585 36.58 -14.56 -27.90
N ARG A 586 37.39 -13.49 -27.88
CA ARG A 586 37.22 -12.38 -26.93
C ARG A 586 35.91 -11.61 -27.13
N LEU A 587 35.51 -11.34 -28.38
CA LEU A 587 34.25 -10.65 -28.67
C LEU A 587 33.05 -11.52 -28.27
N HIS A 588 33.07 -12.81 -28.61
CA HIS A 588 32.07 -13.79 -28.21
C HIS A 588 31.92 -13.86 -26.68
N LEU A 589 33.02 -13.96 -25.94
CA LEU A 589 32.98 -13.95 -24.48
C LEU A 589 32.37 -12.64 -23.95
N SER A 590 32.74 -11.49 -24.51
CA SER A 590 32.17 -10.21 -24.07
C SER A 590 30.66 -10.10 -24.32
N ARG A 591 30.18 -10.62 -25.46
CA ARG A 591 28.75 -10.70 -25.79
C ARG A 591 28.01 -11.67 -24.86
N ALA A 592 28.60 -12.82 -24.57
CA ALA A 592 28.04 -13.81 -23.64
C ALA A 592 27.92 -13.24 -22.22
N ILE A 593 28.94 -12.52 -21.73
CA ILE A 593 28.90 -11.83 -20.43
C ILE A 593 27.78 -10.78 -20.41
N ALA A 594 27.70 -9.93 -21.44
CA ALA A 594 26.67 -8.89 -21.52
C ALA A 594 25.25 -9.49 -21.62
N ARG A 595 25.08 -10.61 -22.33
CA ARG A 595 23.82 -11.39 -22.39
C ARG A 595 23.42 -11.89 -21.00
N VAL A 596 24.35 -12.48 -20.25
CA VAL A 596 24.11 -12.93 -18.88
C VAL A 596 23.75 -11.76 -17.96
N GLU A 597 24.46 -10.62 -18.02
CA GLU A 597 24.14 -9.42 -17.24
C GLU A 597 22.72 -8.88 -17.56
N ALA A 598 22.34 -8.88 -18.84
CA ALA A 598 21.02 -8.45 -19.28
C ALA A 598 19.91 -9.38 -18.76
N LEU A 599 20.08 -10.70 -18.92
CA LEU A 599 19.12 -11.70 -18.44
C LEU A 599 18.99 -11.69 -16.92
N LEU A 600 20.10 -11.55 -16.18
CA LEU A 600 20.08 -11.40 -14.72
C LEU A 600 19.24 -10.20 -14.27
N ALA A 601 19.37 -9.06 -14.95
CA ALA A 601 18.57 -7.87 -14.65
C ALA A 601 17.07 -8.08 -14.94
N VAL A 602 16.73 -8.84 -15.99
CA VAL A 602 15.35 -9.20 -16.31
C VAL A 602 14.77 -10.14 -15.25
N CYS A 603 15.49 -11.20 -14.89
CA CYS A 603 15.06 -12.13 -13.83
C CYS A 603 14.86 -11.39 -12.50
N ALA A 604 15.81 -10.53 -12.10
CA ALA A 604 15.69 -9.75 -10.87
C ALA A 604 14.46 -8.81 -10.87
N ALA A 605 14.12 -8.22 -12.03
CA ALA A 605 12.93 -7.40 -12.15
C ALA A 605 11.63 -8.22 -12.05
N LEU A 606 11.59 -9.41 -12.63
CA LEU A 606 10.44 -10.32 -12.54
C LEU A 606 10.27 -10.89 -11.12
N ASP A 607 11.37 -11.20 -10.43
CA ASP A 607 11.34 -11.66 -9.04
C ASP A 607 10.83 -10.55 -8.10
N ALA A 608 11.23 -9.30 -8.33
CA ALA A 608 10.70 -8.15 -7.59
C ALA A 608 9.19 -7.93 -7.84
N ASP A 609 8.72 -8.11 -9.08
CA ASP A 609 7.29 -8.06 -9.41
C ASP A 609 6.54 -9.22 -8.72
N ALA A 610 7.11 -10.43 -8.70
CA ALA A 610 6.54 -11.58 -8.00
C ALA A 610 6.44 -11.37 -6.48
N GLU A 611 7.50 -10.82 -5.86
CA GLU A 611 7.50 -10.47 -4.44
C GLU A 611 6.43 -9.43 -4.13
N THR A 612 6.30 -8.40 -4.97
CA THR A 612 5.28 -7.35 -4.80
C THR A 612 3.86 -7.94 -4.88
N LEU A 613 3.59 -8.85 -5.83
CA LEU A 613 2.29 -9.53 -5.92
C LEU A 613 1.99 -10.38 -4.68
N LEU A 614 3.00 -11.08 -4.14
CA LEU A 614 2.87 -11.82 -2.88
C LEU A 614 2.57 -10.88 -1.69
N LEU A 615 3.19 -9.71 -1.66
CA LEU A 615 2.92 -8.69 -0.64
C LEU A 615 1.51 -8.12 -0.78
N ILE A 616 0.98 -7.97 -1.99
CA ILE A 616 -0.42 -7.58 -2.24
C ILE A 616 -1.39 -8.61 -1.67
N ASP A 617 -1.17 -9.91 -1.90
CA ASP A 617 -2.02 -10.97 -1.33
C ASP A 617 -1.97 -10.96 0.21
N LYS A 618 -0.79 -10.76 0.80
CA LYS A 618 -0.63 -10.61 2.26
C LYS A 618 -1.35 -9.37 2.80
N ALA A 619 -1.23 -8.23 2.12
CA ALA A 619 -1.92 -6.99 2.48
C ALA A 619 -3.44 -7.17 2.44
N ALA A 620 -3.97 -7.83 1.40
CA ALA A 620 -5.39 -8.15 1.30
C ALA A 620 -5.87 -9.04 2.46
N ARG A 621 -5.08 -10.04 2.88
CA ARG A 621 -5.40 -10.89 4.05
C ARG A 621 -5.42 -10.09 5.35
N ARG A 622 -4.44 -9.20 5.55
CA ARG A 622 -4.36 -8.34 6.73
C ARG A 622 -5.54 -7.38 6.79
N ALA A 623 -5.81 -6.66 5.69
CA ALA A 623 -6.95 -5.77 5.56
C ALA A 623 -8.27 -6.48 5.86
N ARG A 624 -8.44 -7.71 5.37
CA ARG A 624 -9.62 -8.55 5.67
C ARG A 624 -9.74 -8.87 7.16
N GLY A 625 -8.63 -9.14 7.85
CA GLY A 625 -8.62 -9.35 9.30
C GLY A 625 -9.06 -8.10 10.07
N GLU A 626 -8.42 -6.97 9.76
CA GLU A 626 -8.71 -5.68 10.40
C GLU A 626 -10.17 -5.23 10.18
N LEU A 627 -10.73 -5.42 8.98
CA LEU A 627 -12.14 -5.13 8.71
C LEU A 627 -13.09 -6.04 9.49
N ARG A 628 -12.75 -7.33 9.64
CA ARG A 628 -13.56 -8.26 10.43
C ARG A 628 -13.56 -7.94 11.90
N ASP A 629 -12.41 -7.55 12.45
CA ASP A 629 -12.29 -7.16 13.84
C ASP A 629 -13.04 -5.84 14.10
N HIS A 630 -12.94 -4.86 13.19
CA HIS A 630 -13.74 -3.64 13.31
C HIS A 630 -15.26 -3.92 13.21
N LEU A 631 -15.69 -4.83 12.34
CA LEU A 631 -17.10 -5.25 12.28
C LEU A 631 -17.57 -5.94 13.58
N ARG A 632 -16.71 -6.72 14.23
CA ARG A 632 -16.99 -7.31 15.55
C ARG A 632 -17.07 -6.26 16.65
N GLU A 633 -16.18 -5.28 16.65
CA GLU A 633 -16.20 -4.13 17.57
C GLU A 633 -17.48 -3.31 17.43
N LEU A 634 -18.02 -3.20 16.21
CA LEU A 634 -19.33 -2.59 15.95
C LEU A 634 -20.52 -3.44 16.43
N GLY A 635 -20.31 -4.68 16.89
CA GLY A 635 -21.36 -5.59 17.35
C GLY A 635 -21.99 -6.44 16.24
N VAL A 636 -21.32 -6.57 15.09
CA VAL A 636 -21.81 -7.39 13.97
C VAL A 636 -21.24 -8.80 14.05
N THR A 637 -22.11 -9.81 13.92
CA THR A 637 -21.70 -11.21 13.82
C THR A 637 -21.79 -11.68 12.36
N LEU A 638 -20.63 -11.86 11.73
CA LEU A 638 -20.52 -12.38 10.36
C LEU A 638 -20.83 -13.88 10.31
N ARG A 639 -21.80 -14.29 9.51
CA ARG A 639 -22.17 -15.70 9.33
C ARG A 639 -21.61 -16.25 8.01
N PRO A 640 -20.79 -17.31 8.02
CA PRO A 640 -20.30 -17.91 6.78
C PRO A 640 -21.47 -18.40 5.92
N GLY A 641 -21.61 -17.85 4.71
CA GLY A 641 -22.67 -18.23 3.76
C GLY A 641 -24.10 -17.85 4.18
N GLY A 642 -24.26 -17.09 5.27
CA GLY A 642 -25.54 -16.62 5.79
C GLY A 642 -25.65 -15.09 5.76
N ARG A 643 -26.80 -14.58 6.18
CA ARG A 643 -26.99 -13.14 6.39
C ARG A 643 -26.23 -12.70 7.65
N ASP A 644 -25.62 -11.53 7.58
CA ASP A 644 -24.94 -10.94 8.73
C ASP A 644 -25.96 -10.59 9.83
N ASP A 645 -25.55 -10.78 11.08
CA ASP A 645 -26.38 -10.43 12.23
C ASP A 645 -25.93 -9.08 12.80
N ILE A 646 -26.67 -8.02 12.47
CA ILE A 646 -26.42 -6.64 12.93
C ILE A 646 -27.19 -6.28 14.20
N SER A 647 -27.80 -7.26 14.86
CA SER A 647 -28.59 -7.05 16.08
C SER A 647 -27.77 -6.31 17.14
N GLY A 648 -26.52 -6.75 17.39
CA GLY A 648 -25.64 -6.09 18.37
C GLY A 648 -25.26 -4.65 18.00
N LEU A 649 -25.15 -4.34 16.71
CA LEU A 649 -24.88 -2.99 16.21
C LEU A 649 -26.06 -2.04 16.47
N LEU A 650 -27.28 -2.55 16.32
CA LEU A 650 -28.52 -1.80 16.54
C LEU A 650 -28.88 -1.64 18.03
N GLY A 651 -28.14 -2.29 18.93
CA GLY A 651 -28.42 -2.31 20.37
C GLY A 651 -29.22 -3.54 20.83
N HIS A 652 -29.60 -4.45 19.93
CA HIS A 652 -30.11 -5.78 20.29
C HIS A 652 -28.94 -6.73 20.58
N GLN A 653 -28.28 -6.60 21.72
CA GLN A 653 -27.34 -7.66 22.11
C GLN A 653 -28.12 -8.94 22.45
N ARG A 654 -27.83 -10.01 21.71
CA ARG A 654 -28.28 -11.37 22.03
C ARG A 654 -27.48 -11.88 23.21
N SER A 655 -28.17 -12.32 24.26
CA SER A 655 -27.65 -13.20 25.31
C SER A 655 -27.32 -14.60 24.72
N HIS A 656 -26.36 -14.67 23.79
CA HIS A 656 -25.84 -15.92 23.27
C HIS A 656 -24.39 -16.08 23.69
N LEU A 657 -24.20 -16.23 25.00
CA LEU A 657 -23.08 -16.98 25.53
C LEU A 657 -23.62 -17.93 26.59
N GLU A 658 -23.85 -19.18 26.17
CA GLU A 658 -23.60 -20.32 27.06
C GLU A 658 -22.15 -20.14 27.55
N GLY A 659 -21.98 -19.63 28.78
CA GLY A 659 -20.67 -19.38 29.39
C GLY A 659 -20.24 -17.91 29.52
N GLY A 660 -21.11 -16.92 29.34
CA GLY A 660 -20.81 -15.53 29.69
C GLY A 660 -20.86 -15.33 31.21
N GLU A 661 -19.85 -14.67 31.79
CA GLU A 661 -19.85 -14.31 33.21
C GLU A 661 -21.14 -13.57 33.61
N PRO A 662 -21.74 -13.90 34.77
CA PRO A 662 -22.89 -13.16 35.29
C PRO A 662 -22.41 -11.75 35.66
N GLY A 663 -22.81 -10.73 34.89
CA GLY A 663 -22.53 -9.33 35.25
C GLY A 663 -22.30 -8.32 34.13
N LYS A 664 -22.33 -8.68 32.84
CA LYS A 664 -22.33 -7.67 31.77
C LYS A 664 -23.75 -7.16 31.51
N ILE A 665 -24.03 -6.03 32.13
CA ILE A 665 -25.33 -5.35 32.27
C ILE A 665 -25.84 -4.87 30.90
N GLU A 666 -27.13 -5.10 30.68
CA GLU A 666 -27.94 -4.63 29.57
C GLU A 666 -28.00 -3.09 29.57
N GLU A 667 -27.68 -2.41 28.46
CA GLU A 667 -27.96 -0.96 28.37
C GLU A 667 -29.48 -0.74 28.21
N THR A 668 -30.21 -0.74 29.32
CA THR A 668 -31.69 -0.68 29.36
C THR A 668 -32.28 0.63 28.82
N LEU A 669 -31.45 1.68 28.68
CA LEU A 669 -31.86 3.04 28.31
C LEU A 669 -31.69 3.38 26.82
N VAL A 670 -31.12 2.48 26.01
CA VAL A 670 -31.00 2.61 24.56
C VAL A 670 -31.70 1.44 23.90
N GLU A 671 -32.85 1.71 23.30
CA GLU A 671 -33.57 0.71 22.54
C GLU A 671 -33.30 0.84 21.04
N PRO A 672 -33.33 -0.28 20.30
CA PRO A 672 -33.21 -0.26 18.86
C PRO A 672 -34.46 0.34 18.23
N PHE A 673 -34.25 1.35 17.38
CA PHE A 673 -35.32 2.04 16.64
C PHE A 673 -36.08 1.13 15.68
N VAL A 674 -35.44 0.06 15.19
CA VAL A 674 -36.03 -0.92 14.26
C VAL A 674 -36.06 -2.34 14.82
N GLY A 675 -36.95 -3.17 14.28
CA GLY A 675 -37.09 -4.58 14.67
C GLY A 675 -36.10 -5.53 13.98
N PRO A 676 -36.16 -6.83 14.29
CA PRO A 676 -35.36 -7.86 13.62
C PRO A 676 -35.60 -7.94 12.11
N ARG A 677 -36.83 -7.69 11.64
CA ARG A 677 -37.14 -7.64 10.21
C ARG A 677 -36.47 -6.42 9.55
N GLY A 678 -36.58 -5.24 10.16
CA GLY A 678 -35.82 -4.06 9.73
C GLY A 678 -34.30 -4.29 9.69
N ALA A 679 -33.75 -5.01 10.67
CA ALA A 679 -32.33 -5.39 10.66
C ALA A 679 -31.96 -6.25 9.44
N LEU A 680 -32.81 -7.22 9.08
CA LEU A 680 -32.62 -8.03 7.87
C LEU A 680 -32.75 -7.18 6.60
N GLU A 681 -33.72 -6.27 6.54
CA GLU A 681 -33.91 -5.37 5.40
C GLU A 681 -32.73 -4.40 5.22
N ILE A 682 -32.09 -3.95 6.31
CA ILE A 682 -30.85 -3.16 6.24
C ILE A 682 -29.73 -3.99 5.63
N VAL A 683 -29.55 -5.25 6.06
CA VAL A 683 -28.53 -6.14 5.48
C VAL A 683 -28.80 -6.41 4.00
N ASP A 684 -30.08 -6.65 3.66
CA ASP A 684 -30.53 -6.92 2.30
C ASP A 684 -30.48 -5.67 1.38
N SER A 685 -30.28 -4.46 1.93
CA SER A 685 -30.12 -3.25 1.13
C SER A 685 -28.85 -3.25 0.27
N ILE A 686 -27.84 -4.04 0.64
CA ILE A 686 -26.75 -4.42 -0.26
C ILE A 686 -27.22 -5.67 -1.03
N LEU A 687 -27.79 -5.44 -2.22
CA LEU A 687 -28.33 -6.53 -3.05
C LEU A 687 -27.22 -7.52 -3.46
N PRO A 688 -27.39 -8.84 -3.26
CA PRO A 688 -26.39 -9.82 -3.64
C PRO A 688 -26.16 -9.89 -5.15
N GLU A 689 -27.20 -9.65 -5.96
CA GLU A 689 -27.16 -9.67 -7.43
C GLU A 689 -26.18 -8.64 -8.02
N GLY A 690 -25.92 -7.55 -7.31
CA GLY A 690 -24.95 -6.51 -7.72
C GLY A 690 -23.51 -6.77 -7.29
N ARG A 691 -23.20 -7.89 -6.62
CA ARG A 691 -21.87 -8.12 -6.01
C ARG A 691 -20.74 -8.01 -7.03
N GLU A 692 -20.86 -8.65 -8.19
CA GLU A 692 -19.80 -8.63 -9.21
C GLU A 692 -19.54 -7.22 -9.74
N SER A 693 -20.59 -6.46 -10.05
CA SER A 693 -20.48 -5.06 -10.50
C SER A 693 -19.83 -4.19 -9.44
N ARG A 694 -20.24 -4.31 -8.16
CA ARG A 694 -19.63 -3.55 -7.06
C ARG A 694 -18.15 -3.86 -6.91
N VAL A 695 -17.79 -5.13 -6.99
CA VAL A 695 -16.39 -5.56 -6.86
C VAL A 695 -15.55 -4.98 -7.97
N HIS A 696 -16.05 -5.03 -9.21
CA HIS A 696 -15.39 -4.42 -10.36
C HIS A 696 -15.24 -2.91 -10.18
N ASP A 697 -16.31 -2.19 -9.85
CA ASP A 697 -16.29 -0.73 -9.66
C ASP A 697 -15.29 -0.28 -8.57
N VAL A 698 -15.25 -0.99 -7.44
CA VAL A 698 -14.30 -0.70 -6.35
C VAL A 698 -12.86 -0.98 -6.80
N LEU A 699 -12.61 -2.09 -7.49
CA LEU A 699 -11.28 -2.42 -8.03
C LEU A 699 -10.85 -1.43 -9.11
N ALA A 700 -11.76 -0.96 -9.97
CA ALA A 700 -11.50 0.07 -10.96
C ALA A 700 -11.09 1.39 -10.31
N LYS A 701 -11.81 1.83 -9.27
CA LYS A 701 -11.47 3.04 -8.51
C LYS A 701 -10.14 2.92 -7.77
N MET A 702 -9.77 1.71 -7.34
CA MET A 702 -8.43 1.43 -6.80
C MET A 702 -7.37 1.46 -7.91
N ALA A 703 -7.67 0.92 -9.08
CA ALA A 703 -6.78 0.88 -10.25
C ALA A 703 -6.37 2.29 -10.70
N ASP A 704 -7.27 3.27 -10.65
CA ASP A 704 -6.97 4.67 -11.02
C ASP A 704 -5.77 5.24 -10.25
N HIS A 705 -5.57 4.84 -8.98
CA HIS A 705 -4.43 5.26 -8.17
C HIS A 705 -3.23 4.32 -8.28
N TYR A 706 -3.48 3.00 -8.27
CA TYR A 706 -2.42 2.00 -8.14
C TYR A 706 -1.82 1.52 -9.48
N ARG A 707 -2.44 1.81 -10.63
CA ARG A 707 -1.98 1.34 -11.95
C ARG A 707 -0.51 1.63 -12.20
N ALA A 708 -0.02 2.81 -11.81
CA ALA A 708 1.39 3.20 -11.97
C ALA A 708 2.24 3.03 -10.71
N ARG A 709 1.62 2.72 -9.56
CA ARG A 709 2.25 2.85 -8.23
C ARG A 709 2.31 1.55 -7.43
N TRP A 710 1.70 0.46 -7.92
CA TRP A 710 1.59 -0.79 -7.17
C TRP A 710 2.95 -1.44 -6.78
N ARG A 711 4.04 -1.05 -7.46
CA ARG A 711 5.42 -1.44 -7.13
C ARG A 711 6.06 -0.61 -6.00
N GLU A 712 5.52 0.56 -5.70
CA GLU A 712 5.99 1.48 -4.66
C GLU A 712 5.06 1.48 -3.43
N GLU A 713 3.76 1.45 -3.68
CA GLU A 713 2.70 1.43 -2.68
C GLU A 713 1.88 0.17 -2.84
N LEU A 714 1.74 -0.63 -1.78
CA LEU A 714 0.99 -1.88 -1.83
C LEU A 714 -0.53 -1.62 -1.87
N PRO A 715 -1.24 -2.05 -2.94
CA PRO A 715 -2.70 -2.13 -2.93
C PRO A 715 -3.24 -2.85 -1.68
N PHE A 716 -4.38 -2.37 -1.18
CA PHE A 716 -5.10 -2.90 0.00
C PHE A 716 -4.43 -2.67 1.37
N ALA A 717 -3.18 -2.23 1.45
CA ALA A 717 -2.59 -1.79 2.71
C ALA A 717 -3.21 -0.46 3.20
N ASP A 718 -3.63 0.42 2.28
CA ASP A 718 -4.35 1.67 2.57
C ASP A 718 -5.86 1.40 2.75
N LEU A 719 -6.25 0.97 3.96
CA LEU A 719 -7.66 0.78 4.33
C LEU A 719 -8.53 2.04 4.12
N PRO A 720 -8.09 3.26 4.49
CA PRO A 720 -8.86 4.47 4.20
C PRO A 720 -9.26 4.62 2.73
N ARG A 721 -8.36 4.32 1.80
CA ARG A 721 -8.64 4.38 0.36
C ARG A 721 -9.60 3.29 -0.10
N LEU A 722 -9.46 2.07 0.41
CA LEU A 722 -10.41 0.99 0.15
C LEU A 722 -11.83 1.35 0.65
N ARG A 723 -11.94 1.91 1.86
CA ARG A 723 -13.21 2.40 2.43
C ARG A 723 -13.84 3.51 1.59
N ARG A 724 -13.05 4.49 1.11
CA ARG A 724 -13.50 5.55 0.19
C ARG A 724 -13.93 5.02 -1.18
N ALA A 725 -13.32 3.93 -1.63
CA ALA A 725 -13.75 3.28 -2.87
C ALA A 725 -15.10 2.58 -2.67
N ALA A 726 -15.32 1.96 -1.51
CA ALA A 726 -16.56 1.27 -1.13
C ALA A 726 -17.74 2.20 -0.77
N GLU A 727 -17.49 3.45 -0.36
CA GLU A 727 -18.49 4.41 0.12
C GLU A 727 -19.75 4.54 -0.73
N ARG A 728 -19.59 4.66 -2.06
CA ARG A 728 -20.72 4.82 -2.98
C ARG A 728 -21.68 3.63 -2.95
N HIS A 729 -21.15 2.42 -2.76
CA HIS A 729 -21.97 1.21 -2.72
C HIS A 729 -22.51 0.92 -1.30
N ALA A 730 -21.98 1.57 -0.28
CA ALA A 730 -22.49 1.52 1.09
C ALA A 730 -23.59 2.55 1.36
N GLU A 731 -23.82 3.50 0.45
CA GLU A 731 -24.83 4.56 0.53
C GLU A 731 -26.25 4.05 0.87
N PRO A 732 -26.73 2.91 0.33
CA PRO A 732 -28.06 2.37 0.65
C PRO A 732 -28.26 2.03 2.13
N ILE A 733 -27.21 1.56 2.81
CA ILE A 733 -27.25 1.27 4.27
C ILE A 733 -27.22 2.58 5.06
N ALA A 734 -26.32 3.50 4.70
CA ALA A 734 -26.14 4.76 5.43
C ALA A 734 -27.42 5.62 5.41
N HIS A 735 -28.12 5.64 4.29
CA HIS A 735 -29.35 6.42 4.07
C HIS A 735 -30.62 5.57 4.15
N TRP A 736 -30.53 4.36 4.72
CA TRP A 736 -31.71 3.53 4.91
C TRP A 736 -32.73 4.26 5.78
N ASP A 737 -33.98 4.30 5.32
CA ASP A 737 -35.07 5.04 5.95
C ASP A 737 -36.07 4.06 6.60
N PRO A 738 -36.23 4.08 7.93
CA PRO A 738 -37.19 3.22 8.65
C PRO A 738 -38.64 3.53 8.32
N LEU A 739 -38.94 4.71 7.77
CA LEU A 739 -40.30 5.16 7.47
C LEU A 739 -40.60 5.16 5.95
N ALA A 740 -39.69 4.65 5.13
CA ALA A 740 -39.89 4.55 3.69
C ALA A 740 -40.83 3.37 3.34
N GLY A 741 -42.05 3.70 2.94
CA GLY A 741 -43.08 2.73 2.54
C GLY A 741 -44.03 2.35 3.68
N ALA A 742 -45.26 1.97 3.33
CA ALA A 742 -46.34 1.78 4.30
C ALA A 742 -46.05 0.67 5.33
N GLU A 743 -45.59 -0.51 4.89
CA GLU A 743 -45.31 -1.64 5.81
C GLU A 743 -44.20 -1.29 6.82
N ARG A 744 -43.06 -0.77 6.35
CA ARG A 744 -41.94 -0.37 7.21
C ARG A 744 -42.32 0.73 8.19
N ALA A 745 -43.07 1.73 7.72
CA ALA A 745 -43.54 2.82 8.57
C ALA A 745 -44.49 2.32 9.66
N MET A 746 -45.38 1.37 9.34
CA MET A 746 -46.27 0.74 10.34
C MET A 746 -45.50 -0.08 11.37
N GLU A 747 -44.55 -0.94 10.96
CA GLU A 747 -43.74 -1.75 11.88
C GLU A 747 -42.89 -0.86 12.80
N THR A 748 -42.26 0.17 12.25
CA THR A 748 -41.50 1.15 13.04
C THR A 748 -42.42 1.89 14.01
N ALA A 749 -43.60 2.33 13.57
CA ALA A 749 -44.56 3.01 14.44
C ALA A 749 -45.06 2.11 15.58
N GLU A 750 -45.36 0.84 15.31
CA GLU A 750 -45.73 -0.15 16.34
C GLU A 750 -44.60 -0.33 17.37
N ARG A 751 -43.36 -0.36 16.91
CA ARG A 751 -42.19 -0.50 17.78
C ARG A 751 -41.98 0.74 18.65
N LEU A 752 -42.11 1.93 18.08
CA LEU A 752 -42.03 3.19 18.83
C LEU A 752 -43.18 3.32 19.84
N ALA A 753 -44.40 2.95 19.47
CA ALA A 753 -45.53 2.88 20.41
C ALA A 753 -45.24 1.89 21.55
N SER A 754 -44.70 0.71 21.23
CA SER A 754 -44.30 -0.28 22.23
C SER A 754 -43.16 0.19 23.14
N PHE A 755 -42.18 0.90 22.60
CA PHE A 755 -41.12 1.58 23.36
C PHE A 755 -41.73 2.55 24.36
N VAL A 756 -42.54 3.52 23.90
CA VAL A 756 -43.19 4.50 24.78
C VAL A 756 -44.02 3.82 25.87
N ARG A 757 -44.78 2.78 25.51
CA ARG A 757 -45.59 2.02 26.47
C ARG A 757 -44.75 1.30 27.53
N ARG A 758 -43.65 0.66 27.13
CA ARG A 758 -42.71 0.01 28.08
C ARG A 758 -42.12 1.05 29.01
N GLN A 759 -41.53 2.10 28.43
CA GLN A 759 -40.85 3.16 29.17
C GLN A 759 -41.79 3.92 30.10
N ARG A 760 -43.07 4.08 29.75
CA ARG A 760 -44.09 4.63 30.67
C ARG A 760 -44.34 3.76 31.90
N ARG A 761 -44.21 2.44 31.77
CA ARG A 761 -44.38 1.50 32.89
C ARG A 761 -43.12 1.36 33.73
N SER A 762 -41.95 1.40 33.10
CA SER A 762 -40.66 1.12 33.74
C SER A 762 -39.91 2.37 34.20
N LEU A 763 -39.93 3.47 33.44
CA LEU A 763 -39.22 4.70 33.80
C LEU A 763 -40.09 5.59 34.68
N ARG A 764 -39.56 5.86 35.86
CA ARG A 764 -40.07 6.84 36.82
C ARG A 764 -38.93 7.75 37.26
N GLY A 765 -39.21 8.72 38.12
CA GLY A 765 -38.22 9.72 38.55
C GLY A 765 -36.96 9.09 39.16
N ALA A 766 -35.80 9.73 38.95
CA ALA A 766 -34.49 9.32 39.48
C ALA A 766 -34.07 10.06 40.77
N LEU A 767 -35.05 10.60 41.51
CA LEU A 767 -34.86 11.06 42.89
C LEU A 767 -35.90 10.36 43.75
N ASN A 768 -35.48 9.91 44.93
CA ASN A 768 -36.37 9.30 45.89
C ASN A 768 -37.13 10.37 46.68
N PHE A 769 -38.45 10.47 46.48
CA PHE A 769 -39.30 11.47 47.14
C PHE A 769 -39.88 10.92 48.45
N SER A 770 -39.87 11.72 49.52
CA SER A 770 -40.55 11.39 50.77
C SER A 770 -42.03 11.74 50.64
N GLY A 771 -42.87 10.78 50.29
CA GLY A 771 -44.32 10.96 50.21
C GLY A 771 -44.90 10.52 48.88
N TYR A 772 -45.15 9.21 48.76
CA TYR A 772 -46.26 8.75 47.95
C TYR A 772 -47.52 8.97 48.81
N GLU A 773 -48.51 9.70 48.28
CA GLU A 773 -49.86 9.98 48.85
C GLU A 773 -50.04 11.36 49.50
N ASP A 774 -50.83 12.20 48.81
CA ASP A 774 -51.85 13.15 49.30
C ASP A 774 -51.57 14.12 50.48
N LEU A 775 -50.34 14.22 50.97
CA LEU A 775 -49.99 15.02 52.15
C LEU A 775 -48.69 15.81 51.95
N ASP A 776 -48.64 16.66 50.92
CA ASP A 776 -47.70 17.78 50.90
C ASP A 776 -48.44 19.07 51.34
N PRO A 777 -48.18 19.60 52.55
CA PRO A 777 -48.77 20.85 53.02
C PRO A 777 -48.19 22.10 52.33
N THR A 778 -47.16 21.97 51.48
CA THR A 778 -46.52 23.10 50.77
C THR A 778 -46.92 23.24 49.31
N GLY A 779 -47.73 22.32 48.78
CA GLY A 779 -48.28 22.46 47.45
C GLY A 779 -47.21 22.38 46.37
N VAL A 780 -46.59 21.21 46.19
CA VAL A 780 -46.23 20.76 44.85
C VAL A 780 -47.53 20.62 44.07
N ASP A 781 -47.95 21.73 43.46
CA ASP A 781 -49.20 21.88 42.71
C ASP A 781 -49.06 21.19 41.33
N ARG A 782 -48.92 19.86 41.41
CA ARG A 782 -49.17 18.79 40.46
C ARG A 782 -48.34 17.61 40.94
N PRO A 783 -48.95 16.51 41.43
CA PRO A 783 -48.19 15.27 41.58
C PRO A 783 -47.48 15.05 40.25
N LEU A 784 -46.19 14.68 40.28
CA LEU A 784 -45.45 14.11 39.14
C LEU A 784 -46.46 13.66 38.10
N ARG A 785 -46.64 14.42 37.00
CA ARG A 785 -47.57 13.97 35.97
C ARG A 785 -47.07 12.58 35.65
N ARG A 786 -47.83 11.55 36.05
CA ARG A 786 -47.41 10.14 35.95
C ARG A 786 -47.17 9.73 34.50
N ASP A 787 -47.48 10.63 33.56
CA ASP A 787 -47.25 10.50 32.14
C ASP A 787 -46.01 11.33 31.76
N GLY A 788 -44.92 10.62 31.45
CA GLY A 788 -43.77 11.20 30.77
C GLY A 788 -44.15 11.71 29.38
N GLU A 789 -43.25 12.50 28.79
CA GLU A 789 -43.43 13.06 27.46
C GLU A 789 -42.66 12.21 26.44
N ALA A 790 -43.36 11.72 25.43
CA ALA A 790 -42.78 10.95 24.34
C ALA A 790 -42.53 11.85 23.13
N ILE A 791 -41.29 11.92 22.67
CA ILE A 791 -40.86 12.78 21.57
C ILE A 791 -40.44 11.88 20.42
N VAL A 792 -41.19 11.92 19.33
CA VAL A 792 -41.08 10.96 18.23
C VAL A 792 -40.85 11.73 16.93
N PRO A 793 -40.09 11.20 15.95
CA PRO A 793 -39.87 11.89 14.68
C PRO A 793 -41.16 12.41 14.05
N ARG A 794 -41.17 13.65 13.58
CA ARG A 794 -42.35 14.32 12.98
C ARG A 794 -43.12 13.45 12.00
N SER A 795 -42.42 12.71 11.15
CA SER A 795 -42.99 11.81 10.15
C SER A 795 -43.70 10.58 10.74
N ALA A 796 -43.32 10.14 11.94
CA ALA A 796 -43.90 8.98 12.61
C ALA A 796 -45.03 9.33 13.60
N VAL A 797 -45.18 10.59 14.02
CA VAL A 797 -46.14 10.99 15.08
C VAL A 797 -47.57 10.55 14.81
N ALA A 798 -48.07 10.74 13.59
CA ALA A 798 -49.44 10.38 13.23
C ALA A 798 -49.67 8.86 13.33
N LEU A 799 -48.74 8.07 12.80
CA LEU A 799 -48.79 6.60 12.82
C LEU A 799 -48.66 6.05 14.24
N VAL A 800 -47.73 6.60 15.04
CA VAL A 800 -47.56 6.19 16.45
C VAL A 800 -48.81 6.55 17.26
N ARG A 801 -49.45 7.69 16.99
CA ARG A 801 -50.71 8.07 17.64
C ARG A 801 -51.84 7.13 17.27
N GLU A 802 -51.95 6.75 16.00
CA GLU A 802 -52.93 5.77 15.53
C GLU A 802 -52.75 4.42 16.24
N GLN A 803 -51.50 3.92 16.31
CA GLN A 803 -51.17 2.67 17.00
C GLN A 803 -51.35 2.73 18.53
N ALA A 804 -51.14 3.89 19.15
CA ALA A 804 -51.44 4.08 20.56
C ALA A 804 -52.96 4.08 20.82
N SER A 805 -53.72 4.73 19.94
CA SER A 805 -55.18 4.84 20.07
C SER A 805 -55.90 3.51 19.84
N SER A 806 -55.40 2.66 18.94
CA SER A 806 -55.93 1.31 18.69
C SER A 806 -55.81 0.40 19.92
N ASN A 807 -54.83 0.68 20.79
CA ASN A 807 -54.63 0.01 22.08
C ASN A 807 -55.35 0.71 23.25
N ALA A 808 -56.23 1.69 22.98
CA ALA A 808 -56.94 2.51 23.97
C ALA A 808 -56.03 3.29 24.95
N GLU A 809 -54.79 3.61 24.54
CA GLU A 809 -53.83 4.32 25.38
C GLU A 809 -53.83 5.83 25.08
N HIS A 810 -53.91 6.66 26.13
CA HIS A 810 -53.66 8.10 26.02
C HIS A 810 -52.16 8.34 26.28
N LEU A 811 -51.42 8.70 25.24
CA LEU A 811 -49.99 9.03 25.28
C LEU A 811 -49.77 10.50 24.93
N THR A 812 -48.96 11.19 25.74
CA THR A 812 -48.51 12.55 25.43
C THR A 812 -47.39 12.50 24.40
N LEU A 813 -47.76 12.51 23.12
CA LEU A 813 -46.83 12.47 21.98
C LEU A 813 -46.53 13.87 21.46
N ARG A 814 -45.24 14.19 21.34
CA ARG A 814 -44.74 15.42 20.71
C ARG A 814 -43.90 15.13 19.46
N PRO A 815 -43.96 16.00 18.45
CA PRO A 815 -43.09 15.93 17.28
C PRO A 815 -41.64 16.31 17.63
N GLY A 816 -40.69 15.46 17.27
CA GLY A 816 -39.24 15.72 17.34
C GLY A 816 -38.64 16.04 15.96
N VAL A 817 -37.55 16.81 15.95
CA VAL A 817 -36.81 17.18 14.72
C VAL A 817 -35.97 16.03 14.19
N GLU A 818 -35.37 15.26 15.10
CA GLU A 818 -34.48 14.17 14.72
C GLU A 818 -35.25 13.04 14.03
N PRO A 819 -34.83 12.61 12.82
CA PRO A 819 -35.50 11.53 12.10
C PRO A 819 -35.15 10.13 12.65
N ASP A 820 -34.03 10.02 13.37
CA ASP A 820 -33.39 8.75 13.73
C ASP A 820 -33.46 8.41 15.22
N ARG A 821 -34.12 9.28 16.01
CA ARG A 821 -34.21 9.15 17.47
C ARG A 821 -35.62 9.43 17.93
N ALA A 822 -36.09 8.62 18.88
CA ALA A 822 -37.29 8.90 19.67
C ALA A 822 -36.92 8.88 21.14
N TYR A 823 -37.45 9.81 21.92
CA TYR A 823 -37.15 9.95 23.33
C TYR A 823 -38.39 9.66 24.18
N TYR A 824 -38.19 9.06 25.34
CA TYR A 824 -39.15 9.10 26.43
C TYR A 824 -38.51 9.78 27.62
N VAL A 825 -39.06 10.93 28.02
CA VAL A 825 -38.50 11.75 29.08
C VAL A 825 -39.50 11.95 30.22
N VAL A 826 -39.03 11.71 31.43
CA VAL A 826 -39.74 12.03 32.67
C VAL A 826 -38.94 13.12 33.36
N THR A 827 -39.56 14.28 33.60
CA THR A 827 -38.90 15.42 34.26
C THR A 827 -39.78 15.98 35.36
N ALA A 828 -39.17 16.36 36.47
CA ALA A 828 -39.79 17.15 37.53
C ALA A 828 -38.92 18.38 37.81
N THR A 829 -39.54 19.55 37.95
CA THR A 829 -38.87 20.85 38.15
C THR A 829 -39.58 21.59 39.28
N GLY A 830 -38.87 22.44 40.03
CA GLY A 830 -39.46 23.14 41.17
C GLY A 830 -39.63 22.20 42.36
N ILE A 831 -38.57 21.46 42.68
CA ILE A 831 -38.58 20.46 43.75
C ILE A 831 -38.08 21.12 45.03
N ALA A 832 -38.91 21.13 46.06
CA ALA A 832 -38.47 21.52 47.40
C ALA A 832 -37.39 20.57 47.89
N LEU A 833 -36.27 21.11 48.40
CA LEU A 833 -35.17 20.32 48.96
C LEU A 833 -35.64 19.37 50.07
N SER A 834 -36.65 19.77 50.86
CA SER A 834 -37.26 18.95 51.92
C SER A 834 -38.05 17.76 51.41
N ALA A 835 -38.51 17.77 50.15
CA ALA A 835 -39.31 16.70 49.55
C ALA A 835 -38.46 15.51 49.07
N VAL A 836 -37.13 15.64 49.02
CA VAL A 836 -36.22 14.58 48.59
C VAL A 836 -35.76 13.76 49.80
N ALA A 837 -36.25 12.52 49.90
CA ALA A 837 -36.02 11.63 51.04
C ALA A 837 -34.53 11.32 51.24
N SER A 838 -33.81 11.06 50.15
CA SER A 838 -32.39 10.71 50.14
C SER A 838 -31.48 11.84 50.64
N LEU A 839 -31.97 13.08 50.62
CA LEU A 839 -31.26 14.27 51.07
C LEU A 839 -31.64 14.70 52.49
N GLN A 840 -32.54 13.97 53.16
CA GLN A 840 -32.84 14.22 54.57
C GLN A 840 -31.71 13.69 55.48
N PRO A 841 -31.42 14.36 56.60
CA PRO A 841 -30.40 13.87 57.53
C PRO A 841 -30.89 12.54 58.11
N VAL A 842 -30.08 11.49 58.05
CA VAL A 842 -30.40 10.22 58.70
C VAL A 842 -30.39 10.47 60.22
N GLU A 843 -31.56 10.64 60.83
CA GLU A 843 -31.69 10.64 62.28
C GLU A 843 -31.20 9.30 62.83
N HIS A 844 -29.98 9.28 63.36
CA HIS A 844 -29.50 8.18 64.18
C HIS A 844 -30.30 8.15 65.49
N GLY A 845 -31.39 7.38 65.53
CA GLY A 845 -31.97 7.01 66.81
C GLY A 845 -33.42 6.53 66.78
N ARG A 846 -33.63 5.22 66.65
CA ARG A 846 -34.50 4.39 67.51
C ARG A 846 -34.58 2.97 66.94
N ASN A 847 -33.68 2.10 67.39
CA ASN A 847 -33.95 0.67 67.66
C ASN A 847 -32.75 0.06 68.40
N ALA A 848 -32.48 0.60 69.58
CA ALA A 848 -31.71 -0.08 70.62
C ALA A 848 -32.65 -0.31 71.82
N LYS A 849 -33.75 -1.03 71.60
CA LYS A 849 -34.62 -1.58 72.63
C LYS A 849 -35.62 -2.58 72.03
N SER A 850 -35.14 -3.78 71.73
CA SER A 850 -35.83 -5.07 71.92
C SER A 850 -35.04 -6.21 71.27
N THR A 851 -33.84 -6.47 71.78
CA THR A 851 -33.18 -7.78 71.60
C THR A 851 -33.00 -8.38 72.98
N ASP A 852 -34.13 -8.67 73.60
CA ASP A 852 -34.28 -9.63 74.70
C ASP A 852 -35.76 -10.00 74.70
N GLU A 853 -36.10 -10.98 73.87
CA GLU A 853 -37.25 -11.88 73.93
C GLU A 853 -37.67 -12.30 72.51
N ALA A 854 -37.15 -13.45 72.09
CA ALA A 854 -37.83 -14.51 71.33
C ALA A 854 -36.81 -15.29 70.48
N LYS A 855 -36.17 -16.26 71.15
CA LYS A 855 -35.85 -17.53 70.52
C LYS A 855 -37.16 -18.13 70.03
N ASP A 856 -37.36 -18.21 68.72
CA ASP A 856 -37.88 -19.40 68.03
C ASP A 856 -38.12 -19.12 66.55
N GLY A 857 -37.71 -20.06 65.70
CA GLY A 857 -38.44 -20.35 64.46
C GLY A 857 -37.85 -19.86 63.13
N SER A 858 -37.06 -20.75 62.52
CA SER A 858 -37.15 -21.09 61.09
C SER A 858 -36.88 -20.01 60.02
N THR A 859 -35.67 -20.10 59.49
CA THR A 859 -35.29 -19.95 58.08
C THR A 859 -36.47 -20.02 57.09
N THR A 860 -36.72 -18.92 56.37
CA THR A 860 -37.09 -18.94 54.95
C THR A 860 -36.50 -17.70 54.29
N VAL A 861 -35.50 -17.94 53.45
CA VAL A 861 -35.01 -17.00 52.45
C VAL A 861 -36.09 -16.92 51.36
N ASN A 862 -36.65 -15.74 51.14
CA ASN A 862 -37.30 -15.42 49.88
C ASN A 862 -36.67 -14.14 49.33
N ALA A 863 -36.20 -14.29 48.10
CA ALA A 863 -35.52 -13.30 47.29
C ALA A 863 -36.38 -12.06 47.02
N PHE A 864 -35.69 -10.93 46.88
CA PHE A 864 -36.04 -9.86 45.94
C PHE A 864 -34.84 -9.63 45.04
#